data_AF-A0A5J4RUJ0-F1
#
_entry.id   AF-A0A5J4RUJ0-F1
#
_cell.length_a   1.000
_cell.length_b   1.000
_cell.length_c   1.000
_cell.angle_alpha   90.00
_cell.angle_beta   90.00
_cell.angle_gamma   90.00
#
_symmetry.space_group_name_H-M   'P 1'
#
loop_
_entity.id
_entity.type
_entity.pdbx_description
1 polymer ?
#
loop_
_entity_poly.entity_id
_entity_poly.type
_entity_poly.pdbx_seq_one_letter_code
_entity_poly.pdbx_strand_id
1 'polypeptide(L)'
;MKSYISLPWENSIFTNSCGSLAAVDESLLHNYKDRWDWDIISSLVSDETILTNITLPWTDKAISHAVCSSAEHATTLIEEYVERIDWNIVSEKIHYSAFEQIVDKYNESLDWDVINRRFSSQFSNELLTTETIQDKLDWDAISNDISEIELSKELVAHPKKINWVTASRRLCESMTLEQLTDANNIEQWDWEYLSKNLPLAVLKDAISYPQLKWNWSVVTKRLDADFIFDNLSVCQDKWDWNVIWLSHFSKDFIIGRINELPTKLNDLSEDVAQGQWTAATKVLGNSEILSIYEQCTPNAGYFWNYRVVYQDIDNIESFVLASHNYIDWDALSGCNAANSYFNYDSDVFDIRIWKSVVKKRLENPLFRWNYSALTQLNNIQREFSIFYRINQEVWDWKYISSFGLCLTDKYNGEANLRKYKDRIDFSLLSKRTDIEFTEDLISSFVDEQWDWAALSANPSVRITIRYVFEHKEKLWDWNAVSKNTAIRWEPKTPRSIYQQIFKNKEIASVFDWEFFVSRTDVVFDTKILSLIHRYITELWPLLTSNKRFVPSLEVLELAEGDNVNLNSLDWSAIAESKYIIKFKTDEEKYSVAVLDFIKKYVSLLDWGKLTQNQMFDINNHSVVSEFKDFVDWHYITSEFEKDNISFICEFKTYLDWSILNDRFDYQLLNEDLLDKLKEYLNWTKVSALEFSFTKELIGEYVEYWDWSMLLDNDAFKRVCTDDMFAQYKSKLNIAEFYKQFKRDDVKIYHFTHLFNVIEVLKSRKILSRNKAIELGLLKYDSAGSVVGRTAKAHPFARFYFRPKTPTQFYNECLGWDVELTTTWKKPKSYYSQALRLGLPKCPMPV
;
A
#
# COMPACT_ATOMS: atom_id res chain seq x y z
N MET A 1 -21.24 16.89 79.00
CA MET A 1 -22.09 17.53 77.98
C MET A 1 -22.34 19.02 78.22
N LYS A 2 -23.00 19.43 79.32
CA LYS A 2 -23.33 20.86 79.58
C LYS A 2 -22.14 21.84 79.50
N SER A 3 -20.94 21.41 79.89
CA SER A 3 -19.71 22.21 79.80
C SER A 3 -19.13 22.35 78.38
N TYR A 4 -19.42 21.40 77.50
CA TYR A 4 -18.92 21.37 76.13
C TYR A 4 -19.85 22.08 75.14
N ILE A 5 -21.15 22.06 75.44
CA ILE A 5 -22.18 22.71 74.62
C ILE A 5 -22.03 24.23 74.57
N SER A 6 -21.50 24.87 75.60
CA SER A 6 -21.31 26.33 75.63
C SER A 6 -20.08 26.83 74.87
N LEU A 7 -19.25 25.92 74.31
CA LEU A 7 -18.01 26.30 73.63
C LEU A 7 -18.27 26.63 72.14
N PRO A 8 -17.61 27.67 71.57
CA PRO A 8 -17.81 28.11 70.19
C PRO A 8 -17.01 27.24 69.22
N TRP A 9 -17.38 25.97 69.14
CA TRP A 9 -16.76 25.01 68.23
C TRP A 9 -17.33 25.13 66.81
N GLU A 10 -16.50 24.82 65.81
CA GLU A 10 -17.01 24.52 64.48
C GLU A 10 -17.98 23.32 64.54
N ASN A 11 -19.02 23.37 63.71
CA ASN A 11 -20.13 22.40 63.76
C ASN A 11 -19.63 20.95 63.65
N SER A 12 -18.61 20.66 62.84
CA SER A 12 -18.04 19.32 62.67
C SER A 12 -17.36 18.79 63.95
N ILE A 13 -16.63 19.65 64.66
CA ILE A 13 -15.98 19.33 65.95
C ILE A 13 -17.04 19.15 67.03
N PHE A 14 -18.08 19.99 67.01
CA PHE A 14 -19.21 19.88 67.92
C PHE A 14 -19.97 18.58 67.75
N THR A 15 -20.29 18.21 66.51
CA THR A 15 -20.97 16.95 66.21
C THR A 15 -20.17 15.74 66.67
N ASN A 16 -18.90 15.65 66.27
CA ASN A 16 -18.06 14.50 66.65
C ASN A 16 -17.88 14.39 68.17
N SER A 17 -17.69 15.51 68.85
CA SER A 17 -17.47 15.53 70.30
C SER A 17 -18.75 15.25 71.09
N CYS A 18 -19.89 15.80 70.68
CA CYS A 18 -21.15 15.59 71.40
C CYS A 18 -21.81 14.25 71.04
N GLY A 19 -21.75 13.84 69.77
CA GLY A 19 -22.30 12.58 69.29
C GLY A 19 -21.56 11.34 69.80
N SER A 20 -20.26 11.45 70.11
CA SER A 20 -19.49 10.36 70.73
C SER A 20 -19.68 10.23 72.25
N LEU A 21 -20.24 11.25 72.92
CA LEU A 21 -20.33 11.32 74.37
C LEU A 21 -21.71 10.94 74.94
N ALA A 22 -22.78 10.90 74.13
CA ALA A 22 -24.07 10.38 74.55
C ALA A 22 -24.94 9.95 73.35
N ALA A 23 -25.94 9.11 73.60
CA ALA A 23 -26.97 8.80 72.62
C ALA A 23 -27.71 10.10 72.26
N VAL A 24 -27.68 10.45 70.98
CA VAL A 24 -28.31 11.67 70.47
C VAL A 24 -29.81 11.40 70.36
N ASP A 25 -30.57 11.90 71.33
CA ASP A 25 -32.03 11.81 71.35
C ASP A 25 -32.68 12.99 70.60
N GLU A 26 -33.98 12.89 70.36
CA GLU A 26 -34.79 13.88 69.65
C GLU A 26 -34.69 15.28 70.27
N SER A 27 -34.59 15.37 71.60
CA SER A 27 -34.51 16.64 72.32
C SER A 27 -33.19 17.36 72.04
N LEU A 28 -32.09 16.61 71.92
CA LEU A 28 -30.76 17.14 71.62
C LEU A 28 -30.65 17.60 70.16
N LEU A 29 -31.26 16.87 69.23
CA LEU A 29 -31.30 17.25 67.81
C LEU A 29 -32.00 18.61 67.63
N HIS A 30 -33.16 18.79 68.26
CA HIS A 30 -33.94 20.03 68.13
C HIS A 30 -33.30 21.22 68.84
N ASN A 31 -32.84 21.05 70.08
CA ASN A 31 -32.30 22.15 70.89
C ASN A 31 -31.01 22.74 70.32
N TYR A 32 -30.27 21.98 69.51
CA TYR A 32 -28.97 22.40 68.97
C TYR A 32 -28.93 22.34 67.43
N LYS A 33 -30.09 22.52 66.78
CA LYS A 33 -30.23 22.36 65.33
C LYS A 33 -29.21 23.16 64.49
N ASP A 34 -28.85 24.36 64.93
CA ASP A 34 -27.95 25.28 64.20
C ASP A 34 -26.46 24.98 64.47
N ARG A 35 -26.18 24.05 65.40
CA ARG A 35 -24.84 23.67 65.87
C ARG A 35 -24.37 22.36 65.27
N TRP A 36 -25.28 21.52 64.78
CA TRP A 36 -24.95 20.23 64.21
C TRP A 36 -24.40 20.40 62.79
N ASP A 37 -23.30 19.68 62.53
CA ASP A 37 -22.97 19.22 61.20
C ASP A 37 -23.87 18.03 60.85
N TRP A 38 -24.81 18.27 59.93
CA TRP A 38 -25.89 17.35 59.60
C TRP A 38 -25.44 16.13 58.79
N ASP A 39 -24.34 16.25 58.05
CA ASP A 39 -23.72 15.10 57.39
C ASP A 39 -23.09 14.16 58.41
N ILE A 40 -22.34 14.71 59.38
CA ILE A 40 -21.69 13.87 60.39
C ILE A 40 -22.73 13.26 61.34
N ILE A 41 -23.73 14.03 61.78
CA ILE A 41 -24.70 13.54 62.78
C ILE A 41 -25.60 12.44 62.21
N SER A 42 -25.90 12.47 60.90
CA SER A 42 -26.68 11.43 60.24
C SER A 42 -26.03 10.04 60.32
N SER A 43 -24.69 9.97 60.32
CA SER A 43 -23.95 8.71 60.48
C SER A 43 -23.91 8.18 61.91
N LEU A 44 -24.35 8.98 62.90
CA LEU A 44 -24.28 8.68 64.33
C LEU A 44 -25.64 8.34 64.96
N VAL A 45 -26.73 8.44 64.20
CA VAL A 45 -28.09 8.11 64.64
C VAL A 45 -28.66 6.95 63.81
N SER A 46 -29.69 6.27 64.31
CA SER A 46 -30.35 5.21 63.54
C SER A 46 -31.19 5.79 62.41
N ASP A 47 -31.36 5.03 61.33
CA ASP A 47 -32.27 5.36 60.23
C ASP A 47 -33.70 5.67 60.75
N GLU A 48 -34.18 4.91 61.73
CA GLU A 48 -35.49 5.16 62.38
C GLU A 48 -35.56 6.55 63.05
N THR A 49 -34.46 7.01 63.66
CA THR A 49 -34.38 8.35 64.27
C THR A 49 -34.46 9.45 63.22
N ILE A 50 -33.80 9.24 62.07
CA ILE A 50 -33.83 10.15 60.92
C ILE A 50 -35.26 10.24 60.37
N LEU A 51 -35.92 9.09 60.14
CA LEU A 51 -37.27 9.05 59.58
C LEU A 51 -38.31 9.70 60.50
N THR A 52 -38.25 9.43 61.82
CA THR A 52 -39.17 10.03 62.79
C THR A 52 -39.00 11.57 62.88
N ASN A 53 -37.81 12.06 62.54
CA ASN A 53 -37.44 13.48 62.61
C ASN A 53 -37.04 14.06 61.25
N ILE A 54 -37.67 13.60 60.17
CA ILE A 54 -37.25 13.89 58.80
C ILE A 54 -37.30 15.38 58.44
N THR A 55 -38.11 16.18 59.15
CA THR A 55 -38.24 17.64 58.97
C THR A 55 -37.01 18.43 59.45
N LEU A 56 -36.09 17.79 60.16
CA LEU A 56 -34.81 18.38 60.53
C LEU A 56 -33.88 18.52 59.30
N PRO A 57 -32.82 19.36 59.38
CA PRO A 57 -31.89 19.69 58.29
C PRO A 57 -30.96 18.54 57.87
N TRP A 58 -31.43 17.28 57.93
CA TRP A 58 -30.72 16.13 57.38
C TRP A 58 -30.35 16.37 55.92
N THR A 59 -29.19 15.85 55.52
CA THR A 59 -28.84 15.87 54.11
C THR A 59 -29.68 14.88 53.33
N ASP A 60 -29.96 15.19 52.07
CA ASP A 60 -30.81 14.36 51.20
C ASP A 60 -30.26 12.92 51.09
N LYS A 61 -28.94 12.78 51.17
CA LYS A 61 -28.23 11.51 51.27
C LYS A 61 -28.62 10.67 52.50
N ALA A 62 -28.67 11.30 53.67
CA ALA A 62 -29.04 10.66 54.93
C ALA A 62 -30.49 10.19 54.92
N ILE A 63 -31.39 11.04 54.41
CA ILE A 63 -32.81 10.72 54.25
C ILE A 63 -32.97 9.53 53.30
N SER A 64 -32.32 9.58 52.14
CA SER A 64 -32.45 8.53 51.12
C SER A 64 -31.94 7.18 51.61
N HIS A 65 -30.86 7.16 52.40
CA HIS A 65 -30.39 5.94 53.06
C HIS A 65 -31.42 5.38 54.05
N ALA A 66 -31.95 6.23 54.92
CA ALA A 66 -32.92 5.82 55.94
C ALA A 66 -34.25 5.35 55.32
N VAL A 67 -34.70 5.99 54.23
CA VAL A 67 -35.90 5.59 53.50
C VAL A 67 -35.72 4.20 52.87
N CYS A 68 -34.56 3.93 52.26
CA CYS A 68 -34.28 2.64 51.62
C CYS A 68 -34.15 1.47 52.61
N SER A 69 -33.76 1.72 53.86
CA SER A 69 -33.65 0.66 54.87
C SER A 69 -35.00 0.22 55.45
N SER A 70 -36.06 1.02 55.28
CA SER A 70 -37.43 0.67 55.70
C SER A 70 -38.25 0.09 54.53
N ALA A 71 -37.95 -1.13 54.11
CA ALA A 71 -38.54 -1.77 52.93
C ALA A 71 -40.08 -1.76 52.87
N GLU A 72 -40.76 -1.82 54.02
CA GLU A 72 -42.23 -1.85 54.12
C GLU A 72 -42.89 -0.47 53.93
N HIS A 73 -42.17 0.62 54.23
CA HIS A 73 -42.66 2.00 54.14
C HIS A 73 -41.94 2.85 53.08
N ALA A 74 -40.92 2.29 52.42
CA ALA A 74 -40.06 3.01 51.48
C ALA A 74 -40.88 3.69 50.37
N THR A 75 -41.88 3.01 49.81
CA THR A 75 -42.79 3.56 48.79
C THR A 75 -43.45 4.86 49.27
N THR A 76 -44.16 4.82 50.39
CA THR A 76 -44.89 5.98 50.93
C THR A 76 -43.96 7.13 51.29
N LEU A 77 -42.79 6.83 51.87
CA LEU A 77 -41.80 7.85 52.25
C LEU A 77 -41.16 8.53 51.03
N ILE A 78 -40.88 7.79 49.95
CA ILE A 78 -40.39 8.37 48.69
C ILE A 78 -41.42 9.32 48.09
N GLU A 79 -42.71 8.97 48.16
CA GLU A 79 -43.77 9.83 47.65
C GLU A 79 -43.94 11.13 48.44
N GLU A 80 -43.87 11.03 49.78
CA GLU A 80 -44.05 12.18 50.67
C GLU A 80 -42.86 13.16 50.61
N TYR A 81 -41.64 12.64 50.45
CA TYR A 81 -40.39 13.43 50.52
C TYR A 81 -39.60 13.48 49.22
N VAL A 82 -40.28 13.34 48.07
CA VAL A 82 -39.67 13.24 46.73
C VAL A 82 -38.61 14.31 46.43
N GLU A 83 -38.81 15.55 46.87
CA GLU A 83 -37.90 16.68 46.63
C GLU A 83 -36.57 16.57 47.40
N ARG A 84 -36.48 15.65 48.38
CA ARG A 84 -35.31 15.40 49.23
C ARG A 84 -34.71 14.01 49.01
N ILE A 85 -35.09 13.34 47.93
CA ILE A 85 -34.58 12.02 47.56
C ILE A 85 -33.37 12.17 46.62
N ASP A 86 -32.27 11.56 47.03
CA ASP A 86 -31.11 11.25 46.19
C ASP A 86 -31.35 9.92 45.48
N TRP A 87 -31.73 10.03 44.21
CA TRP A 87 -32.11 8.87 43.40
C TRP A 87 -30.96 7.89 43.12
N ASN A 88 -29.70 8.32 43.20
CA ASN A 88 -28.57 7.39 43.06
C ASN A 88 -28.56 6.41 44.23
N ILE A 89 -28.80 6.90 45.45
CA ILE A 89 -28.86 6.07 46.65
C ILE A 89 -30.07 5.14 46.61
N VAL A 90 -31.21 5.65 46.13
CA VAL A 90 -32.42 4.82 45.97
C VAL A 90 -32.14 3.69 44.99
N SER A 91 -31.60 3.97 43.80
CA SER A 91 -31.23 2.94 42.83
C SER A 91 -30.25 1.91 43.41
N GLU A 92 -29.28 2.33 44.22
CA GLU A 92 -28.30 1.43 44.84
C GLU A 92 -28.86 0.55 45.96
N LYS A 93 -29.86 1.02 46.72
CA LYS A 93 -30.24 0.39 48.00
C LYS A 93 -31.70 -0.05 48.13
N ILE A 94 -32.61 0.42 47.28
CA ILE A 94 -34.02 0.04 47.38
C ILE A 94 -34.22 -1.48 47.28
N HIS A 95 -35.21 -2.01 48.00
CA HIS A 95 -35.62 -3.41 47.90
C HIS A 95 -36.51 -3.62 46.66
N TYR A 96 -36.44 -4.80 46.03
CA TYR A 96 -37.18 -5.08 44.78
C TYR A 96 -38.69 -4.85 44.91
N SER A 97 -39.31 -5.34 45.99
CA SER A 97 -40.76 -5.17 46.23
C SER A 97 -41.20 -3.70 46.38
N ALA A 98 -40.32 -2.81 46.80
CA ALA A 98 -40.59 -1.37 46.86
C ALA A 98 -40.30 -0.70 45.51
N PHE A 99 -39.24 -1.15 44.81
CA PHE A 99 -38.93 -0.73 43.44
C PHE A 99 -40.11 -0.98 42.49
N GLU A 100 -40.71 -2.18 42.50
CA GLU A 100 -41.86 -2.52 41.66
C GLU A 100 -43.04 -1.55 41.81
N GLN A 101 -43.22 -0.97 43.01
CA GLN A 101 -44.34 -0.05 43.29
C GLN A 101 -44.06 1.39 42.85
N ILE A 102 -42.79 1.80 42.81
CA ILE A 102 -42.41 3.19 42.51
C ILE A 102 -41.96 3.40 41.07
N VAL A 103 -41.54 2.34 40.38
CA VAL A 103 -40.88 2.39 39.08
C VAL A 103 -41.72 3.10 38.03
N ASP A 104 -43.03 2.84 37.95
CA ASP A 104 -43.92 3.48 36.96
C ASP A 104 -43.91 5.01 37.09
N LYS A 105 -43.92 5.52 38.33
CA LYS A 105 -44.03 6.95 38.63
C LYS A 105 -42.70 7.67 38.54
N TYR A 106 -41.59 7.01 38.89
CA TYR A 106 -40.28 7.64 39.04
C TYR A 106 -39.19 7.07 38.12
N ASN A 107 -39.58 6.41 37.03
CA ASN A 107 -38.66 5.83 36.05
C ASN A 107 -37.65 6.82 35.46
N GLU A 108 -37.94 8.12 35.38
CA GLU A 108 -36.99 9.13 34.85
C GLU A 108 -35.92 9.53 35.87
N SER A 109 -36.13 9.25 37.14
CA SER A 109 -35.22 9.66 38.21
C SER A 109 -34.25 8.56 38.62
N LEU A 110 -34.61 7.29 38.39
CA LEU A 110 -33.80 6.13 38.74
C LEU A 110 -32.57 5.98 37.82
N ASP A 111 -31.42 5.67 38.42
CA ASP A 111 -30.25 5.15 37.72
C ASP A 111 -30.51 3.71 37.24
N TRP A 112 -30.78 3.55 35.95
CA TRP A 112 -31.11 2.26 35.33
C TRP A 112 -29.91 1.33 35.18
N ASP A 113 -28.68 1.85 35.11
CA ASP A 113 -27.49 1.00 35.03
C ASP A 113 -27.30 0.22 36.35
N VAL A 114 -27.61 0.86 37.48
CA VAL A 114 -27.59 0.22 38.80
C VAL A 114 -28.77 -0.74 38.96
N ILE A 115 -29.97 -0.34 38.55
CA ILE A 115 -31.18 -1.18 38.66
C ILE A 115 -31.05 -2.47 37.84
N ASN A 116 -30.64 -2.37 36.57
CA ASN A 116 -30.45 -3.51 35.68
C ASN A 116 -29.44 -4.52 36.25
N ARG A 117 -28.34 -4.03 36.83
CA ARG A 117 -27.32 -4.88 37.48
C ARG A 117 -27.84 -5.61 38.71
N ARG A 118 -28.78 -5.02 39.45
CA ARG A 118 -29.28 -5.57 40.71
C ARG A 118 -30.42 -6.56 40.52
N PHE A 119 -31.30 -6.30 39.55
CA PHE A 119 -32.60 -6.97 39.46
C PHE A 119 -32.85 -7.74 38.16
N SER A 120 -31.86 -7.90 37.28
CA SER A 120 -31.95 -8.67 36.02
C SER A 120 -32.65 -10.03 36.16
N SER A 121 -32.35 -10.79 37.22
CA SER A 121 -32.95 -12.10 37.51
C SER A 121 -34.32 -12.06 38.21
N GLN A 122 -34.74 -10.90 38.70
CA GLN A 122 -35.94 -10.72 39.53
C GLN A 122 -37.07 -9.98 38.81
N PHE A 123 -36.82 -9.37 37.64
CA PHE A 123 -37.85 -8.64 36.89
C PHE A 123 -39.09 -9.51 36.62
N SER A 124 -40.24 -9.04 37.09
CA SER A 124 -41.53 -9.71 36.99
C SER A 124 -42.27 -9.40 35.67
N ASN A 125 -43.21 -10.26 35.29
CA ASN A 125 -43.96 -10.09 34.04
C ASN A 125 -44.84 -8.83 34.04
N GLU A 126 -45.23 -8.32 35.21
CA GLU A 126 -45.99 -7.06 35.32
C GLU A 126 -45.13 -5.88 34.84
N LEU A 127 -43.90 -5.77 35.35
CA LEU A 127 -42.90 -4.79 34.93
C LEU A 127 -42.57 -4.87 33.44
N LEU A 128 -42.49 -6.09 32.92
CA LEU A 128 -42.19 -6.36 31.53
C LEU A 128 -43.33 -6.00 30.58
N THR A 129 -44.52 -5.58 31.05
CA THR A 129 -45.62 -5.15 30.16
C THR A 129 -45.63 -3.65 29.83
N THR A 130 -44.91 -2.82 30.59
CA THR A 130 -44.95 -1.36 30.42
C THR A 130 -43.91 -0.89 29.40
N GLU A 131 -44.34 -0.42 28.23
CA GLU A 131 -43.45 -0.02 27.10
C GLU A 131 -42.36 1.00 27.51
N THR A 132 -42.70 1.99 28.35
CA THR A 132 -41.74 3.00 28.84
C THR A 132 -40.65 2.43 29.73
N ILE A 133 -40.92 1.33 30.43
CA ILE A 133 -39.95 0.64 31.28
C ILE A 133 -39.13 -0.33 30.44
N GLN A 134 -39.76 -1.05 29.50
CA GLN A 134 -39.07 -1.96 28.59
C GLN A 134 -37.91 -1.29 27.85
N ASP A 135 -38.02 -0.01 27.50
CA ASP A 135 -36.95 0.73 26.82
C ASP A 135 -35.74 1.05 27.70
N LYS A 136 -35.88 0.96 29.03
CA LYS A 136 -34.81 1.24 30.02
C LYS A 136 -34.17 -0.02 30.59
N LEU A 137 -34.76 -1.18 30.34
CA LEU A 137 -34.25 -2.48 30.79
C LEU A 137 -33.08 -2.95 29.94
N ASP A 138 -32.09 -3.55 30.60
CA ASP A 138 -30.98 -4.26 29.96
C ASP A 138 -31.44 -5.68 29.61
N TRP A 139 -31.97 -5.82 28.40
CA TRP A 139 -32.46 -7.10 27.91
C TRP A 139 -31.36 -8.14 27.69
N ASP A 140 -30.09 -7.73 27.55
CA ASP A 140 -28.97 -8.68 27.48
C ASP A 140 -28.72 -9.33 28.84
N ALA A 141 -28.70 -8.53 29.91
CA ALA A 141 -28.59 -9.03 31.29
C ALA A 141 -29.79 -9.91 31.67
N ILE A 142 -31.01 -9.48 31.30
CA ILE A 142 -32.24 -10.26 31.54
C ILE A 142 -32.16 -11.62 30.85
N SER A 143 -31.84 -11.67 29.56
CA SER A 143 -31.69 -12.92 28.82
C SER A 143 -30.68 -13.89 29.44
N ASN A 144 -29.65 -13.36 30.11
CA ASN A 144 -28.63 -14.16 30.77
C ASN A 144 -29.10 -14.71 32.13
N ASP A 145 -29.87 -13.95 32.89
CA ASP A 145 -30.04 -14.16 34.33
C ASP A 145 -31.39 -14.77 34.73
N ILE A 146 -32.46 -14.59 33.94
CA ILE A 146 -33.78 -15.18 34.24
C ILE A 146 -33.78 -16.71 34.08
N SER A 147 -34.76 -17.41 34.66
CA SER A 147 -34.89 -18.89 34.50
C SER A 147 -35.21 -19.29 33.05
N GLU A 148 -34.86 -20.51 32.62
CA GLU A 148 -35.16 -21.01 31.26
C GLU A 148 -36.67 -21.05 30.95
N ILE A 149 -37.50 -21.32 31.97
CA ILE A 149 -38.96 -21.30 31.84
C ILE A 149 -39.44 -19.89 31.54
N GLU A 150 -38.91 -18.89 32.24
CA GLU A 150 -39.29 -17.50 32.03
C GLU A 150 -38.74 -16.98 30.70
N LEU A 151 -37.48 -17.30 30.39
CA LEU A 151 -36.87 -17.01 29.08
C LEU A 151 -37.72 -17.54 27.92
N SER A 152 -38.25 -18.76 28.04
CA SER A 152 -39.11 -19.35 27.01
C SER A 152 -40.43 -18.60 26.81
N LYS A 153 -41.01 -18.03 27.88
CA LYS A 153 -42.21 -17.19 27.77
C LYS A 153 -41.89 -15.82 27.15
N GLU A 154 -40.78 -15.23 27.55
CA GLU A 154 -40.35 -13.92 27.08
C GLU A 154 -39.94 -13.91 25.61
N LEU A 155 -39.47 -15.04 25.06
CA LEU A 155 -39.26 -15.19 23.62
C LEU A 155 -40.56 -15.00 22.81
N VAL A 156 -41.72 -15.33 23.38
CA VAL A 156 -43.03 -15.14 22.74
C VAL A 156 -43.58 -13.75 22.99
N ALA A 157 -43.47 -13.26 24.24
CA ALA A 157 -44.00 -11.96 24.63
C ALA A 157 -43.21 -10.79 24.02
N HIS A 158 -41.88 -10.89 24.03
CA HIS A 158 -40.97 -9.78 23.67
C HIS A 158 -39.84 -10.23 22.71
N PRO A 159 -40.16 -10.84 21.55
CA PRO A 159 -39.16 -11.40 20.62
C PRO A 159 -38.17 -10.36 20.07
N LYS A 160 -38.53 -9.08 20.03
CA LYS A 160 -37.63 -8.02 19.51
C LYS A 160 -36.61 -7.50 20.52
N LYS A 161 -36.80 -7.82 21.80
CA LYS A 161 -36.01 -7.28 22.90
C LYS A 161 -35.02 -8.31 23.46
N ILE A 162 -35.43 -9.58 23.53
CA ILE A 162 -34.59 -10.67 24.03
C ILE A 162 -33.33 -10.88 23.17
N ASN A 163 -32.20 -11.08 23.84
CA ASN A 163 -30.97 -11.56 23.20
C ASN A 163 -31.09 -13.03 22.78
N TRP A 164 -31.38 -13.26 21.50
CA TRP A 164 -31.54 -14.59 20.92
C TRP A 164 -30.27 -15.42 20.88
N VAL A 165 -29.10 -14.78 20.84
CA VAL A 165 -27.81 -15.48 20.88
C VAL A 165 -27.64 -16.17 22.23
N THR A 166 -27.94 -15.47 23.33
CA THR A 166 -27.93 -16.04 24.68
C THR A 166 -29.01 -17.10 24.84
N ALA A 167 -30.23 -16.83 24.36
CA ALA A 167 -31.33 -17.77 24.45
C ALA A 167 -31.06 -19.10 23.72
N SER A 168 -30.49 -19.03 22.51
CA SER A 168 -30.12 -20.20 21.71
C SER A 168 -29.14 -21.13 22.45
N ARG A 169 -28.24 -20.56 23.25
CA ARG A 169 -27.24 -21.34 24.00
C ARG A 169 -27.85 -22.00 25.22
N ARG A 170 -28.63 -21.24 25.99
CA ARG A 170 -29.25 -21.72 27.23
C ARG A 170 -30.30 -22.78 26.97
N LEU A 171 -31.15 -22.58 25.97
CA LEU A 171 -32.24 -23.50 25.66
C LEU A 171 -31.80 -24.71 24.80
N CYS A 172 -30.55 -24.77 24.36
CA CYS A 172 -30.09 -25.74 23.36
C CYS A 172 -30.37 -27.20 23.74
N GLU A 173 -30.16 -27.57 25.01
CA GLU A 173 -30.34 -28.95 25.48
C GLU A 173 -31.81 -29.34 25.66
N SER A 174 -32.68 -28.38 26.00
CA SER A 174 -34.11 -28.59 26.26
C SER A 174 -35.01 -28.28 25.07
N MET A 175 -34.42 -27.89 23.93
CA MET A 175 -35.16 -27.39 22.79
C MET A 175 -35.95 -28.48 22.07
N THR A 176 -37.20 -28.14 21.78
CA THR A 176 -38.14 -29.03 21.07
C THR A 176 -38.25 -28.68 19.59
N LEU A 177 -38.71 -29.63 18.78
CA LEU A 177 -38.96 -29.41 17.36
C LEU A 177 -40.02 -28.31 17.13
N GLU A 178 -41.02 -28.22 18.01
CA GLU A 178 -42.07 -27.20 17.96
C GLU A 178 -41.48 -25.78 18.11
N GLN A 179 -40.56 -25.58 19.05
CA GLN A 179 -39.86 -24.30 19.24
C GLN A 179 -38.95 -23.93 18.07
N LEU A 180 -38.26 -24.92 17.47
CA LEU A 180 -37.41 -24.69 16.30
C LEU A 180 -38.21 -24.33 15.05
N THR A 181 -39.43 -24.86 14.92
CA THR A 181 -40.26 -24.72 13.73
C THR A 181 -41.28 -23.59 13.81
N ASP A 182 -41.35 -22.86 14.93
CA ASP A 182 -42.18 -21.67 15.09
C ASP A 182 -41.77 -20.56 14.11
N ALA A 183 -42.61 -20.35 13.10
CA ALA A 183 -42.38 -19.43 11.99
C ALA A 183 -42.10 -17.98 12.43
N ASN A 184 -42.55 -17.57 13.61
CA ASN A 184 -42.32 -16.22 14.12
C ASN A 184 -40.86 -16.00 14.57
N ASN A 185 -40.15 -17.07 14.93
CA ASN A 185 -38.89 -17.03 15.65
C ASN A 185 -37.71 -17.64 14.88
N ILE A 186 -37.97 -18.34 13.76
CA ILE A 186 -36.94 -18.98 12.92
C ILE A 186 -35.78 -18.05 12.59
N GLU A 187 -36.06 -16.79 12.25
CA GLU A 187 -35.05 -15.82 11.82
C GLU A 187 -34.10 -15.37 12.94
N GLN A 188 -34.45 -15.64 14.20
CA GLN A 188 -33.78 -15.05 15.35
C GLN A 188 -32.78 -16.00 16.01
N TRP A 189 -32.96 -17.31 15.86
CA TRP A 189 -32.06 -18.31 16.46
C TRP A 189 -30.60 -18.18 15.98
N ASP A 190 -29.65 -18.43 16.88
CA ASP A 190 -28.22 -18.61 16.56
C ASP A 190 -28.03 -20.00 15.92
N TRP A 191 -28.39 -20.09 14.63
CA TRP A 191 -28.33 -21.33 13.87
C TRP A 191 -26.93 -21.95 13.80
N GLU A 192 -25.87 -21.14 13.91
CA GLU A 192 -24.50 -21.64 13.95
C GLU A 192 -24.26 -22.45 15.22
N TYR A 193 -24.64 -21.89 16.38
CA TYR A 193 -24.53 -22.59 17.65
C TYR A 193 -25.42 -23.85 17.70
N LEU A 194 -26.65 -23.75 17.22
CA LEU A 194 -27.59 -24.89 17.22
C LEU A 194 -27.13 -26.02 16.32
N SER A 195 -26.63 -25.72 15.12
CA SER A 195 -26.06 -26.70 14.20
C SER A 195 -24.96 -27.53 14.85
N LYS A 196 -24.17 -26.92 15.74
CA LYS A 196 -23.05 -27.55 16.43
C LYS A 196 -23.44 -28.33 17.68
N ASN A 197 -24.42 -27.86 18.45
CA ASN A 197 -24.65 -28.35 19.81
C ASN A 197 -26.01 -29.02 20.05
N LEU A 198 -27.00 -28.84 19.17
CA LEU A 198 -28.33 -29.41 19.36
C LEU A 198 -28.27 -30.95 19.50
N PRO A 199 -29.03 -31.57 20.42
CA PRO A 199 -29.06 -33.03 20.57
C PRO A 199 -29.37 -33.76 19.25
N LEU A 200 -28.64 -34.85 18.97
CA LEU A 200 -28.74 -35.56 17.69
C LEU A 200 -30.14 -36.11 17.39
N ALA A 201 -30.89 -36.52 18.42
CA ALA A 201 -32.26 -37.01 18.24
C ALA A 201 -33.16 -35.92 17.63
N VAL A 202 -33.17 -34.72 18.24
CA VAL A 202 -33.95 -33.58 17.75
C VAL A 202 -33.43 -33.10 16.40
N LEU A 203 -32.10 -33.06 16.22
CA LEU A 203 -31.49 -32.68 14.94
C LEU A 203 -31.94 -33.60 13.80
N LYS A 204 -31.95 -34.92 14.00
CA LYS A 204 -32.38 -35.91 13.00
C LYS A 204 -33.85 -35.74 12.61
N ASP A 205 -34.72 -35.43 13.57
CA ASP A 205 -36.13 -35.15 13.28
C ASP A 205 -36.31 -33.80 12.56
N ALA A 206 -35.42 -32.83 12.80
CA ALA A 206 -35.52 -31.46 12.29
C ALA A 206 -34.90 -31.23 10.89
N ILE A 207 -33.98 -32.08 10.41
CA ILE A 207 -33.23 -31.78 9.16
C ILE A 207 -34.10 -31.68 7.90
N SER A 208 -35.23 -32.40 7.87
CA SER A 208 -36.14 -32.45 6.72
C SER A 208 -36.93 -31.16 6.52
N TYR A 209 -36.93 -30.26 7.51
CA TYR A 209 -37.67 -29.01 7.47
C TYR A 209 -36.93 -27.94 6.63
N PRO A 210 -37.48 -27.49 5.48
CA PRO A 210 -36.83 -26.55 4.56
C PRO A 210 -36.56 -25.18 5.17
N GLN A 211 -37.39 -24.74 6.11
CA GLN A 211 -37.34 -23.41 6.70
C GLN A 211 -36.21 -23.22 7.74
N LEU A 212 -35.61 -24.31 8.23
CA LEU A 212 -34.57 -24.24 9.26
C LEU A 212 -33.20 -23.95 8.62
N LYS A 213 -32.48 -22.98 9.19
CA LYS A 213 -31.26 -22.41 8.59
C LYS A 213 -29.98 -23.07 9.08
N TRP A 214 -29.96 -24.40 9.07
CA TRP A 214 -28.80 -25.18 9.50
C TRP A 214 -27.52 -24.78 8.77
N ASN A 215 -26.40 -24.74 9.50
CA ASN A 215 -25.08 -24.82 8.89
C ASN A 215 -24.82 -26.28 8.48
N TRP A 216 -25.09 -26.57 7.22
CA TRP A 216 -25.01 -27.92 6.68
C TRP A 216 -23.60 -28.51 6.67
N SER A 217 -22.54 -27.68 6.64
CA SER A 217 -21.16 -28.18 6.75
C SER A 217 -20.86 -28.76 8.14
N VAL A 218 -21.54 -28.27 9.17
CA VAL A 218 -21.44 -28.76 10.56
C VAL A 218 -22.39 -29.93 10.77
N VAL A 219 -23.66 -29.77 10.38
CA VAL A 219 -24.69 -30.81 10.55
C VAL A 219 -24.30 -32.10 9.84
N THR A 220 -23.82 -32.03 8.59
CA THR A 220 -23.39 -33.22 7.83
C THR A 220 -22.31 -34.01 8.56
N LYS A 221 -21.33 -33.33 9.18
CA LYS A 221 -20.24 -33.99 9.94
C LYS A 221 -20.71 -34.69 11.22
N ARG A 222 -21.79 -34.20 11.81
CA ARG A 222 -22.30 -34.70 13.10
C ARG A 222 -23.17 -35.94 12.95
N LEU A 223 -23.79 -36.14 11.79
CA LEU A 223 -24.67 -37.26 11.51
C LEU A 223 -23.88 -38.50 11.07
N ASP A 224 -24.37 -39.68 11.40
CA ASP A 224 -23.73 -40.95 11.01
C ASP A 224 -24.01 -41.31 9.54
N ALA A 225 -23.14 -42.16 8.98
CA ALA A 225 -23.17 -42.52 7.56
C ALA A 225 -24.46 -43.26 7.15
N ASP A 226 -25.01 -44.13 8.02
CA ASP A 226 -26.25 -44.85 7.73
C ASP A 226 -27.43 -43.88 7.61
N PHE A 227 -27.58 -42.96 8.56
CA PHE A 227 -28.64 -41.96 8.53
C PHE A 227 -28.54 -41.05 7.30
N ILE A 228 -27.34 -40.59 6.94
CA ILE A 228 -27.12 -39.77 5.75
C ILE A 228 -27.49 -40.56 4.48
N PHE A 229 -27.00 -41.80 4.35
CA PHE A 229 -27.28 -42.66 3.19
C PHE A 229 -28.78 -42.90 2.98
N ASP A 230 -29.52 -43.07 4.07
CA ASP A 230 -30.96 -43.29 4.00
C ASP A 230 -31.75 -42.04 3.60
N ASN A 231 -31.20 -40.83 3.80
CA ASN A 231 -31.86 -39.53 3.61
C ASN A 231 -31.22 -38.64 2.52
N LEU A 232 -30.47 -39.22 1.57
CA LEU A 232 -29.78 -38.46 0.52
C LEU A 232 -30.73 -37.58 -0.31
N SER A 233 -31.89 -38.11 -0.71
CA SER A 233 -32.87 -37.39 -1.53
C SER A 233 -33.63 -36.30 -0.77
N VAL A 234 -33.88 -36.50 0.53
CA VAL A 234 -34.67 -35.59 1.38
C VAL A 234 -33.99 -34.21 1.54
N CYS A 235 -32.66 -34.18 1.57
CA CYS A 235 -31.87 -32.96 1.79
C CYS A 235 -30.81 -32.74 0.71
N GLN A 236 -31.07 -33.20 -0.52
CA GLN A 236 -30.09 -33.24 -1.61
C GLN A 236 -29.41 -31.88 -1.90
N ASP A 237 -30.16 -30.79 -1.83
CA ASP A 237 -29.66 -29.43 -2.11
C ASP A 237 -28.94 -28.80 -0.92
N LYS A 238 -29.03 -29.46 0.24
CA LYS A 238 -28.54 -28.93 1.51
C LYS A 238 -27.29 -29.67 2.00
N TRP A 239 -27.16 -30.96 1.68
CA TRP A 239 -26.01 -31.76 2.10
C TRP A 239 -24.66 -31.16 1.67
N ASP A 240 -23.68 -31.23 2.56
CA ASP A 240 -22.27 -31.02 2.17
C ASP A 240 -21.73 -32.31 1.54
N TRP A 241 -21.94 -32.45 0.23
CA TRP A 241 -21.54 -33.64 -0.53
C TRP A 241 -20.05 -33.96 -0.44
N ASN A 242 -19.18 -32.95 -0.30
CA ASN A 242 -17.76 -33.18 -0.14
C ASN A 242 -17.46 -33.88 1.19
N VAL A 243 -18.07 -33.41 2.28
CA VAL A 243 -17.95 -34.06 3.59
C VAL A 243 -18.45 -35.50 3.53
N ILE A 244 -19.60 -35.75 2.91
CA ILE A 244 -20.19 -37.10 2.78
C ILE A 244 -19.18 -38.07 2.15
N TRP A 245 -18.68 -37.76 0.96
CA TRP A 245 -17.80 -38.67 0.21
C TRP A 245 -16.39 -38.77 0.79
N LEU A 246 -15.89 -37.73 1.46
CA LEU A 246 -14.55 -37.75 2.06
C LEU A 246 -14.52 -38.44 3.43
N SER A 247 -15.59 -38.32 4.22
CA SER A 247 -15.55 -38.66 5.65
C SER A 247 -16.55 -39.74 6.09
N HIS A 248 -17.66 -39.92 5.37
CA HIS A 248 -18.72 -40.86 5.77
C HIS A 248 -18.78 -42.10 4.86
N PHE A 249 -18.71 -41.91 3.55
CA PHE A 249 -18.84 -42.98 2.56
C PHE A 249 -17.48 -43.56 2.20
N SER A 250 -16.94 -44.41 3.08
CA SER A 250 -15.75 -45.20 2.78
C SER A 250 -16.01 -46.23 1.68
N LYS A 251 -14.95 -46.73 1.04
CA LYS A 251 -15.01 -47.80 0.04
C LYS A 251 -15.76 -49.03 0.57
N ASP A 252 -15.41 -49.51 1.76
CA ASP A 252 -16.05 -50.68 2.37
C ASP A 252 -17.54 -50.46 2.66
N PHE A 253 -17.90 -49.24 3.10
CA PHE A 253 -19.30 -48.86 3.33
C PHE A 253 -20.13 -48.94 2.04
N ILE A 254 -19.62 -48.33 0.96
CA ILE A 254 -20.32 -48.33 -0.33
C ILE A 254 -20.39 -49.74 -0.93
N ILE A 255 -19.34 -50.54 -0.83
CA ILE A 255 -19.35 -51.95 -1.28
C ILE A 255 -20.39 -52.75 -0.49
N GLY A 256 -20.45 -52.58 0.83
CA GLY A 256 -21.43 -53.25 1.69
C GLY A 256 -22.88 -52.94 1.34
N ARG A 257 -23.15 -51.77 0.77
CA ARG A 257 -24.49 -51.30 0.37
C ARG A 257 -24.65 -51.10 -1.15
N ILE A 258 -23.82 -51.77 -1.95
CA ILE A 258 -23.76 -51.54 -3.40
C ILE A 258 -25.12 -51.73 -4.10
N ASN A 259 -25.93 -52.69 -3.63
CA ASN A 259 -27.25 -53.00 -4.19
C ASN A 259 -28.30 -51.91 -3.92
N GLU A 260 -28.13 -51.11 -2.87
CA GLU A 260 -29.03 -50.01 -2.52
C GLU A 260 -28.64 -48.72 -3.25
N LEU A 261 -27.37 -48.59 -3.65
CA LEU A 261 -26.79 -47.38 -4.23
C LEU A 261 -27.56 -46.84 -5.45
N PRO A 262 -28.01 -47.66 -6.43
CA PRO A 262 -28.80 -47.17 -7.55
C PRO A 262 -30.08 -46.48 -7.09
N THR A 263 -30.80 -47.07 -6.14
CA THR A 263 -32.05 -46.49 -5.64
C THR A 263 -31.78 -45.14 -4.97
N LYS A 264 -30.74 -45.05 -4.14
CA LYS A 264 -30.42 -43.81 -3.41
C LYS A 264 -29.91 -42.68 -4.28
N LEU A 265 -29.04 -42.96 -5.26
CA LEU A 265 -28.45 -41.92 -6.11
C LEU A 265 -29.37 -41.51 -7.27
N ASN A 266 -30.19 -42.42 -7.79
CA ASN A 266 -31.09 -42.10 -8.90
C ASN A 266 -32.39 -41.41 -8.44
N ASP A 267 -32.71 -41.47 -7.15
CA ASP A 267 -33.80 -40.68 -6.54
C ASP A 267 -33.43 -39.19 -6.40
N LEU A 268 -32.17 -38.80 -6.69
CA LEU A 268 -31.72 -37.40 -6.71
C LEU A 268 -32.13 -36.70 -8.01
N SER A 269 -32.09 -35.38 -8.02
CA SER A 269 -32.21 -34.59 -9.24
C SER A 269 -31.08 -34.91 -10.22
N GLU A 270 -31.33 -34.76 -11.53
CA GLU A 270 -30.44 -35.20 -12.61
C GLU A 270 -29.00 -34.65 -12.45
N ASP A 271 -28.86 -33.34 -12.21
CA ASP A 271 -27.57 -32.68 -12.04
C ASP A 271 -26.82 -33.19 -10.81
N VAL A 272 -27.53 -33.36 -9.68
CA VAL A 272 -26.92 -33.84 -8.42
C VAL A 272 -26.52 -35.30 -8.56
N ALA A 273 -27.39 -36.14 -9.13
CA ALA A 273 -27.14 -37.55 -9.38
C ALA A 273 -25.87 -37.76 -10.21
N GLN A 274 -25.70 -37.02 -11.31
CA GLN A 274 -24.51 -37.11 -12.16
C GLN A 274 -23.21 -36.80 -11.39
N GLY A 275 -23.25 -35.76 -10.55
CA GLY A 275 -22.14 -35.41 -9.65
C GLY A 275 -21.83 -36.51 -8.64
N GLN A 276 -22.86 -37.07 -8.00
CA GLN A 276 -22.68 -38.09 -6.96
C GLN A 276 -22.21 -39.43 -7.53
N TRP A 277 -22.68 -39.84 -8.71
CA TRP A 277 -22.15 -41.01 -9.40
C TRP A 277 -20.66 -40.86 -9.73
N THR A 278 -20.23 -39.66 -10.12
CA THR A 278 -18.80 -39.37 -10.34
C THR A 278 -18.01 -39.46 -9.03
N ALA A 279 -18.55 -38.98 -7.91
CA ALA A 279 -17.92 -39.10 -6.60
C ALA A 279 -17.82 -40.57 -6.14
N ALA A 280 -18.90 -41.34 -6.30
CA ALA A 280 -18.93 -42.77 -6.03
C ALA A 280 -17.88 -43.54 -6.84
N THR A 281 -17.74 -43.22 -8.14
CA THR A 281 -16.72 -43.81 -9.01
C THR A 281 -15.31 -43.61 -8.45
N LYS A 282 -15.01 -42.40 -7.95
CA LYS A 282 -13.69 -42.09 -7.37
C LYS A 282 -13.41 -42.83 -6.07
N VAL A 283 -14.41 -42.96 -5.19
CA VAL A 283 -14.26 -43.61 -3.89
C VAL A 283 -14.00 -45.11 -4.03
N LEU A 284 -14.72 -45.80 -4.91
CA LEU A 284 -14.51 -47.23 -5.13
C LEU A 284 -13.19 -47.50 -5.87
N GLY A 285 -12.84 -46.63 -6.81
CA GLY A 285 -11.69 -46.77 -7.69
C GLY A 285 -11.99 -47.64 -8.92
N ASN A 286 -11.25 -47.38 -9.98
CA ASN A 286 -11.47 -47.94 -11.31
C ASN A 286 -11.38 -49.47 -11.33
N SER A 287 -10.34 -50.04 -10.72
CA SER A 287 -10.12 -51.50 -10.66
C SER A 287 -11.28 -52.24 -9.98
N GLU A 288 -11.81 -51.66 -8.90
CA GLU A 288 -12.91 -52.27 -8.15
C GLU A 288 -14.18 -52.26 -8.98
N ILE A 289 -14.47 -51.11 -9.62
CA ILE A 289 -15.63 -50.99 -10.52
C ILE A 289 -15.50 -52.00 -11.65
N LEU A 290 -14.34 -52.08 -12.32
CA LEU A 290 -14.08 -53.08 -13.36
C LEU A 290 -14.21 -54.54 -12.89
N SER A 291 -14.08 -54.82 -11.59
CA SER A 291 -14.29 -56.18 -11.07
C SER A 291 -15.78 -56.53 -10.87
N ILE A 292 -16.63 -55.53 -10.62
CA ILE A 292 -18.07 -55.71 -10.35
C ILE A 292 -18.97 -55.23 -11.50
N TYR A 293 -18.39 -54.62 -12.54
CA TYR A 293 -19.15 -53.87 -13.53
C TYR A 293 -20.10 -54.74 -14.37
N GLU A 294 -19.79 -56.03 -14.56
CA GLU A 294 -20.68 -56.94 -15.29
C GLU A 294 -22.04 -57.05 -14.62
N GLN A 295 -22.11 -56.90 -13.30
CA GLN A 295 -23.35 -56.93 -12.53
C GLN A 295 -23.89 -55.52 -12.28
N CYS A 296 -23.01 -54.52 -12.22
CA CYS A 296 -23.32 -53.11 -11.91
C CYS A 296 -23.24 -52.22 -13.16
N THR A 297 -24.12 -52.46 -14.14
CA THR A 297 -24.20 -51.69 -15.39
C THR A 297 -25.32 -50.63 -15.36
N PRO A 298 -25.39 -49.70 -16.33
CA PRO A 298 -26.49 -48.74 -16.43
C PRO A 298 -27.86 -49.42 -16.60
N ASN A 299 -27.89 -50.62 -17.20
CA ASN A 299 -29.12 -51.42 -17.31
C ASN A 299 -29.69 -51.84 -15.94
N ALA A 300 -28.83 -51.90 -14.91
CA ALA A 300 -29.21 -52.17 -13.53
C ALA A 300 -29.28 -50.87 -12.68
N GLY A 301 -29.25 -49.70 -13.31
CA GLY A 301 -29.34 -48.39 -12.66
C GLY A 301 -28.02 -47.83 -12.15
N TYR A 302 -26.87 -48.40 -12.52
CA TYR A 302 -25.56 -47.89 -12.10
C TYR A 302 -24.95 -46.99 -13.17
N PHE A 303 -24.84 -45.69 -12.89
CA PHE A 303 -24.37 -44.69 -13.84
C PHE A 303 -22.94 -44.23 -13.55
N TRP A 304 -22.00 -45.17 -13.47
CA TRP A 304 -20.59 -44.87 -13.22
C TRP A 304 -20.01 -43.85 -14.22
N ASN A 305 -19.04 -43.06 -13.78
CA ASN A 305 -18.29 -42.19 -14.68
C ASN A 305 -17.24 -43.00 -15.46
N TYR A 306 -17.65 -43.58 -16.59
CA TYR A 306 -16.81 -44.45 -17.41
C TYR A 306 -15.58 -43.76 -18.00
N ARG A 307 -15.60 -42.43 -18.17
CA ARG A 307 -14.40 -41.66 -18.59
C ARG A 307 -13.26 -41.78 -17.58
N VAL A 308 -13.59 -41.99 -16.30
CA VAL A 308 -12.63 -42.23 -15.23
C VAL A 308 -12.30 -43.71 -15.13
N VAL A 309 -13.33 -44.59 -15.14
CA VAL A 309 -13.14 -46.05 -15.01
C VAL A 309 -12.18 -46.61 -16.06
N TYR A 310 -12.31 -46.18 -17.32
CA TYR A 310 -11.50 -46.70 -18.42
C TYR A 310 -10.07 -46.15 -18.49
N GLN A 311 -9.65 -45.33 -17.52
CA GLN A 311 -8.24 -44.91 -17.41
C GLN A 311 -7.31 -46.09 -17.05
N ASP A 312 -7.83 -47.11 -16.37
CA ASP A 312 -7.06 -48.27 -15.90
C ASP A 312 -7.09 -49.45 -16.90
N ILE A 313 -7.68 -49.26 -18.08
CA ILE A 313 -7.61 -50.27 -19.14
C ILE A 313 -6.21 -50.21 -19.77
N ASP A 314 -5.45 -51.30 -19.66
CA ASP A 314 -4.12 -51.41 -20.27
C ASP A 314 -4.21 -51.72 -21.78
N ASN A 315 -5.05 -52.67 -22.18
CA ASN A 315 -5.19 -53.12 -23.56
C ASN A 315 -6.66 -53.07 -24.01
N ILE A 316 -6.97 -52.06 -24.82
CA ILE A 316 -8.32 -51.82 -25.32
C ILE A 316 -8.84 -52.95 -26.23
N GLU A 317 -7.96 -53.65 -26.95
CA GLU A 317 -8.36 -54.75 -27.83
C GLU A 317 -8.71 -56.00 -27.02
N SER A 318 -7.92 -56.32 -26.00
CA SER A 318 -8.24 -57.40 -25.06
C SER A 318 -9.54 -57.12 -24.30
N PHE A 319 -9.78 -55.87 -23.92
CA PHE A 319 -11.03 -55.46 -23.27
C PHE A 319 -12.23 -55.65 -24.20
N VAL A 320 -12.22 -55.10 -25.41
CA VAL A 320 -13.35 -55.21 -26.35
C VAL A 320 -13.62 -56.66 -26.81
N LEU A 321 -12.60 -57.52 -26.84
CA LEU A 321 -12.76 -58.94 -27.18
C LEU A 321 -13.37 -59.78 -26.05
N ALA A 322 -13.33 -59.29 -24.80
CA ALA A 322 -13.98 -59.95 -23.69
C ALA A 322 -15.51 -59.74 -23.73
N SER A 323 -16.25 -60.69 -23.13
CA SER A 323 -17.71 -60.60 -23.06
C SER A 323 -18.11 -59.62 -21.98
N HIS A 324 -18.80 -58.54 -22.37
CA HIS A 324 -19.19 -57.45 -21.48
C HIS A 324 -20.67 -57.12 -21.62
N ASN A 325 -21.38 -56.97 -20.50
CA ASN A 325 -22.80 -56.64 -20.47
C ASN A 325 -23.10 -55.20 -20.94
N TYR A 326 -22.12 -54.29 -20.85
CA TYR A 326 -22.22 -52.92 -21.31
C TYR A 326 -20.82 -52.32 -21.59
N ILE A 327 -20.71 -51.52 -22.64
CA ILE A 327 -19.50 -50.72 -22.94
C ILE A 327 -19.96 -49.30 -23.24
N ASP A 328 -19.41 -48.32 -22.53
CA ASP A 328 -19.59 -46.90 -22.85
C ASP A 328 -18.61 -46.54 -23.98
N TRP A 329 -19.10 -46.59 -25.21
CA TRP A 329 -18.26 -46.35 -26.38
C TRP A 329 -17.72 -44.92 -26.46
N ASP A 330 -18.42 -43.94 -25.90
CA ASP A 330 -17.98 -42.55 -25.90
C ASP A 330 -16.80 -42.36 -24.96
N ALA A 331 -16.90 -42.88 -23.73
CA ALA A 331 -15.81 -42.88 -22.76
C ALA A 331 -14.63 -43.74 -23.24
N LEU A 332 -14.88 -44.92 -23.81
CA LEU A 332 -13.85 -45.82 -24.30
C LEU A 332 -13.06 -45.19 -25.46
N SER A 333 -13.75 -44.50 -26.36
CA SER A 333 -13.11 -43.80 -27.48
C SER A 333 -12.22 -42.64 -27.02
N GLY A 334 -12.51 -42.04 -25.87
CA GLY A 334 -11.74 -40.92 -25.31
C GLY A 334 -10.66 -41.31 -24.30
N CYS A 335 -10.48 -42.60 -23.99
CA CYS A 335 -9.61 -43.02 -22.90
C CYS A 335 -8.12 -43.12 -23.30
N ASN A 336 -7.26 -43.27 -22.30
CA ASN A 336 -5.81 -43.42 -22.50
C ASN A 336 -5.45 -44.68 -23.29
N ALA A 337 -6.17 -45.78 -23.05
CA ALA A 337 -5.99 -47.02 -23.79
C ALA A 337 -6.23 -46.82 -25.30
N ALA A 338 -7.29 -46.10 -25.66
CA ALA A 338 -7.58 -45.72 -27.05
C ALA A 338 -6.47 -44.82 -27.62
N ASN A 339 -6.01 -43.81 -26.88
CA ASN A 339 -4.90 -42.97 -27.31
C ASN A 339 -3.63 -43.78 -27.62
N SER A 340 -3.25 -44.70 -26.73
CA SER A 340 -2.10 -45.60 -26.91
C SER A 340 -2.31 -46.56 -28.09
N TYR A 341 -3.54 -47.01 -28.33
CA TYR A 341 -3.88 -47.87 -29.45
C TYR A 341 -3.65 -47.22 -30.82
N PHE A 342 -3.64 -45.89 -30.89
CA PHE A 342 -3.31 -45.13 -32.10
C PHE A 342 -1.92 -44.48 -32.03
N ASN A 343 -1.02 -44.93 -31.15
CA ASN A 343 0.34 -44.40 -31.11
C ASN A 343 1.10 -44.73 -32.40
N TYR A 344 1.85 -43.75 -32.91
CA TYR A 344 2.84 -43.96 -33.98
C TYR A 344 4.23 -44.01 -33.37
N ASP A 345 4.94 -45.10 -33.67
CA ASP A 345 6.33 -45.29 -33.27
C ASP A 345 7.17 -45.51 -34.54
N SER A 346 8.05 -44.54 -34.81
CA SER A 346 8.90 -44.54 -36.00
C SER A 346 9.98 -45.61 -35.98
N ASP A 347 10.34 -46.13 -34.81
CA ASP A 347 11.33 -47.20 -34.67
C ASP A 347 10.71 -48.56 -34.99
N VAL A 348 9.38 -48.67 -34.88
CA VAL A 348 8.62 -49.91 -35.06
C VAL A 348 7.96 -50.00 -36.44
N PHE A 349 7.43 -48.90 -36.98
CA PHE A 349 6.66 -48.91 -38.22
C PHE A 349 7.08 -47.85 -39.23
N ASP A 350 7.13 -48.23 -40.51
CA ASP A 350 7.04 -47.26 -41.60
C ASP A 350 5.68 -46.55 -41.58
N ILE A 351 5.67 -45.23 -41.75
CA ILE A 351 4.47 -44.39 -41.68
C ILE A 351 3.33 -44.85 -42.62
N ARG A 352 3.64 -45.47 -43.78
CA ARG A 352 2.61 -45.99 -44.70
C ARG A 352 1.99 -47.27 -44.16
N ILE A 353 2.80 -48.13 -43.55
CA ILE A 353 2.34 -49.37 -42.91
C ILE A 353 1.47 -49.02 -41.70
N TRP A 354 1.93 -48.10 -40.85
CA TRP A 354 1.16 -47.63 -39.71
C TRP A 354 -0.21 -47.07 -40.11
N LYS A 355 -0.29 -46.25 -41.17
CA LYS A 355 -1.58 -45.74 -41.69
C LYS A 355 -2.53 -46.86 -42.15
N SER A 356 -2.00 -47.91 -42.75
CA SER A 356 -2.80 -49.09 -43.14
C SER A 356 -3.34 -49.82 -41.91
N VAL A 357 -2.54 -49.95 -40.86
CA VAL A 357 -2.96 -50.54 -39.58
C VAL A 357 -4.03 -49.70 -38.90
N VAL A 358 -3.84 -48.38 -38.80
CA VAL A 358 -4.83 -47.46 -38.21
C VAL A 358 -6.15 -47.50 -38.98
N LYS A 359 -6.10 -47.54 -40.30
CA LYS A 359 -7.30 -47.69 -41.13
C LYS A 359 -8.07 -48.97 -40.77
N LYS A 360 -7.38 -50.11 -40.68
CA LYS A 360 -8.00 -51.38 -40.26
C LYS A 360 -8.58 -51.32 -38.83
N ARG A 361 -7.89 -50.62 -37.91
CA ARG A 361 -8.35 -50.43 -36.52
C ARG A 361 -9.62 -49.58 -36.43
N LEU A 362 -9.70 -48.51 -37.21
CA LEU A 362 -10.88 -47.64 -37.28
C LEU A 362 -12.06 -48.29 -38.00
N GLU A 363 -11.79 -49.15 -38.99
CA GLU A 363 -12.80 -49.91 -39.75
C GLU A 363 -13.23 -51.22 -39.06
N ASN A 364 -12.64 -51.58 -37.92
CA ASN A 364 -12.97 -52.81 -37.21
C ASN A 364 -14.39 -52.73 -36.62
N PRO A 365 -15.36 -53.56 -37.07
CA PRO A 365 -16.75 -53.47 -36.66
C PRO A 365 -16.98 -53.85 -35.19
N LEU A 366 -16.00 -54.46 -34.51
CA LEU A 366 -16.07 -54.73 -33.07
C LEU A 366 -16.02 -53.45 -32.24
N PHE A 367 -15.42 -52.39 -32.78
CA PHE A 367 -15.31 -51.10 -32.10
C PHE A 367 -16.39 -50.15 -32.63
N ARG A 368 -17.21 -49.61 -31.73
CA ARG A 368 -18.18 -48.56 -32.08
C ARG A 368 -17.60 -47.18 -31.75
N TRP A 369 -16.50 -46.83 -32.42
CA TRP A 369 -15.77 -45.60 -32.14
C TRP A 369 -16.64 -44.35 -32.20
N ASN A 370 -16.58 -43.53 -31.16
CA ASN A 370 -17.02 -42.15 -31.20
C ASN A 370 -15.88 -41.29 -31.76
N TYR A 371 -16.06 -40.84 -33.00
CA TYR A 371 -15.04 -40.06 -33.70
C TYR A 371 -14.81 -38.67 -33.11
N SER A 372 -15.81 -38.06 -32.43
CA SER A 372 -15.59 -36.81 -31.71
C SER A 372 -14.65 -37.00 -30.53
N ALA A 373 -14.80 -38.09 -29.76
CA ALA A 373 -13.86 -38.43 -28.69
C ALA A 373 -12.48 -38.79 -29.25
N LEU A 374 -12.40 -39.59 -30.33
CA LEU A 374 -11.14 -39.94 -30.98
C LEU A 374 -10.37 -38.73 -31.51
N THR A 375 -11.08 -37.76 -32.11
CA THR A 375 -10.46 -36.52 -32.62
C THR A 375 -9.67 -35.81 -31.53
N GLN A 376 -10.09 -35.87 -30.27
CA GLN A 376 -9.44 -35.15 -29.16
C GLN A 376 -8.16 -35.84 -28.67
N LEU A 377 -7.92 -37.10 -29.07
CA LEU A 377 -6.75 -37.87 -28.64
C LEU A 377 -5.46 -37.27 -29.21
N ASN A 378 -4.46 -37.08 -28.35
CA ASN A 378 -3.19 -36.46 -28.71
C ASN A 378 -2.44 -37.23 -29.83
N ASN A 379 -2.45 -38.56 -29.82
CA ASN A 379 -1.79 -39.35 -30.86
C ASN A 379 -2.50 -39.22 -32.22
N ILE A 380 -3.84 -39.10 -32.22
CA ILE A 380 -4.63 -38.82 -33.42
C ILE A 380 -4.35 -37.40 -33.94
N GLN A 381 -4.28 -36.40 -33.06
CA GLN A 381 -3.97 -35.01 -33.41
C GLN A 381 -2.57 -34.84 -34.00
N ARG A 382 -1.56 -35.55 -33.46
CA ARG A 382 -0.18 -35.51 -33.97
C ARG A 382 -0.06 -36.12 -35.36
N GLU A 383 -0.83 -37.16 -35.64
CA GLU A 383 -0.83 -37.87 -36.91
C GLU A 383 -1.98 -37.44 -37.84
N PHE A 384 -2.32 -36.15 -37.81
CA PHE A 384 -3.43 -35.48 -38.52
C PHE A 384 -3.58 -35.79 -40.01
N SER A 385 -2.58 -36.37 -40.66
CA SER A 385 -2.71 -36.85 -42.04
C SER A 385 -3.82 -37.90 -42.21
N ILE A 386 -4.25 -38.56 -41.13
CA ILE A 386 -5.38 -39.50 -41.14
C ILE A 386 -6.73 -38.82 -41.33
N PHE A 387 -6.90 -37.55 -40.89
CA PHE A 387 -8.15 -36.79 -41.08
C PHE A 387 -8.54 -36.68 -42.56
N TYR A 388 -7.54 -36.61 -43.46
CA TYR A 388 -7.77 -36.61 -44.90
C TYR A 388 -7.94 -37.99 -45.51
N ARG A 389 -7.20 -38.98 -45.01
CA ARG A 389 -7.00 -40.27 -45.68
C ARG A 389 -8.01 -41.33 -45.27
N ILE A 390 -8.60 -41.19 -44.10
CA ILE A 390 -9.52 -42.17 -43.51
C ILE A 390 -10.81 -41.43 -43.19
N ASN A 391 -11.84 -41.70 -44.02
CA ASN A 391 -13.21 -41.21 -43.89
C ASN A 391 -13.34 -39.75 -43.39
N GLN A 392 -13.24 -38.80 -44.30
CA GLN A 392 -13.16 -37.38 -43.94
C GLN A 392 -14.42 -36.85 -43.24
N GLU A 393 -15.58 -37.47 -43.45
CA GLU A 393 -16.87 -36.98 -42.92
C GLU A 393 -17.10 -37.29 -41.44
N VAL A 394 -16.38 -38.26 -40.87
CA VAL A 394 -16.67 -38.74 -39.51
C VAL A 394 -15.92 -37.99 -38.41
N TRP A 395 -14.85 -37.27 -38.75
CA TRP A 395 -14.05 -36.53 -37.78
C TRP A 395 -14.77 -35.27 -37.28
N ASP A 396 -14.51 -34.90 -36.03
CA ASP A 396 -15.08 -33.68 -35.45
C ASP A 396 -14.34 -32.43 -35.93
N TRP A 397 -14.81 -31.89 -37.04
CA TRP A 397 -14.24 -30.69 -37.64
C TRP A 397 -14.47 -29.42 -36.82
N LYS A 398 -15.49 -29.37 -35.96
CA LYS A 398 -15.68 -28.24 -35.03
C LYS A 398 -14.56 -28.22 -33.98
N TYR A 399 -14.20 -29.38 -33.44
CA TYR A 399 -13.05 -29.52 -32.55
C TYR A 399 -11.75 -29.18 -33.29
N ILE A 400 -11.53 -29.70 -34.50
CA ILE A 400 -10.32 -29.41 -35.28
C ILE A 400 -10.18 -27.91 -35.57
N SER A 401 -11.27 -27.23 -35.94
CA SER A 401 -11.25 -25.77 -36.12
C SER A 401 -10.87 -25.03 -34.86
N SER A 402 -11.36 -25.47 -33.69
CA SER A 402 -11.15 -24.77 -32.41
C SER A 402 -9.80 -25.08 -31.75
N PHE A 403 -9.31 -26.31 -31.88
CA PHE A 403 -8.17 -26.83 -31.10
C PHE A 403 -7.20 -27.71 -31.90
N GLY A 404 -7.49 -27.97 -33.17
CA GLY A 404 -6.72 -28.91 -33.99
C GLY A 404 -5.26 -28.51 -34.12
N LEU A 405 -4.34 -29.41 -33.76
CA LEU A 405 -2.90 -29.15 -33.84
C LEU A 405 -2.43 -28.97 -35.28
N CYS A 406 -3.09 -29.64 -36.23
CA CYS A 406 -2.76 -29.59 -37.65
C CYS A 406 -2.89 -28.20 -38.28
N LEU A 407 -3.61 -27.28 -37.65
CA LEU A 407 -3.80 -25.91 -38.14
C LEU A 407 -2.76 -24.93 -37.60
N THR A 408 -1.88 -25.37 -36.70
CA THR A 408 -0.80 -24.55 -36.13
C THR A 408 0.45 -24.56 -37.02
N ASP A 409 1.29 -23.53 -36.89
CA ASP A 409 2.50 -23.38 -37.72
C ASP A 409 3.47 -24.55 -37.58
N LYS A 410 3.56 -25.15 -36.39
CA LYS A 410 4.37 -26.34 -36.11
C LYS A 410 4.09 -27.49 -37.08
N TYR A 411 2.86 -27.58 -37.60
CA TYR A 411 2.41 -28.66 -38.48
C TYR A 411 2.11 -28.19 -39.90
N ASN A 412 2.66 -27.05 -40.32
CA ASN A 412 2.38 -26.42 -41.62
C ASN A 412 0.88 -26.08 -41.76
N GLY A 413 0.38 -25.36 -40.75
CA GLY A 413 -1.01 -24.99 -40.57
C GLY A 413 -1.66 -24.38 -41.82
N GLU A 414 -1.00 -23.43 -42.48
CA GLU A 414 -1.52 -22.80 -43.69
C GLU A 414 -1.77 -23.81 -44.83
N ALA A 415 -0.83 -24.72 -45.09
CA ALA A 415 -1.02 -25.75 -46.11
C ALA A 415 -2.18 -26.69 -45.74
N ASN A 416 -2.35 -27.00 -44.46
CA ASN A 416 -3.47 -27.80 -43.97
C ASN A 416 -4.80 -27.05 -44.03
N LEU A 417 -4.83 -25.74 -43.75
CA LEU A 417 -6.02 -24.90 -43.95
C LEU A 417 -6.45 -24.91 -45.42
N ARG A 418 -5.51 -24.76 -46.36
CA ARG A 418 -5.82 -24.86 -47.81
C ARG A 418 -6.40 -26.22 -48.17
N LYS A 419 -5.87 -27.29 -47.57
CA LYS A 419 -6.28 -28.67 -47.82
C LYS A 419 -7.64 -29.01 -47.20
N TYR A 420 -7.94 -28.47 -46.03
CA TYR A 420 -9.16 -28.77 -45.26
C TYR A 420 -10.22 -27.67 -45.36
N LYS A 421 -10.01 -26.68 -46.22
CA LYS A 421 -10.79 -25.45 -46.35
C LYS A 421 -12.30 -25.65 -46.18
N ASP A 422 -12.90 -26.56 -46.97
CA ASP A 422 -14.35 -26.79 -47.00
C ASP A 422 -14.92 -27.42 -45.71
N ARG A 423 -14.07 -27.79 -44.76
CA ARG A 423 -14.44 -28.44 -43.50
C ARG A 423 -14.07 -27.60 -42.28
N ILE A 424 -13.24 -26.58 -42.45
CA ILE A 424 -12.84 -25.70 -41.36
C ILE A 424 -13.93 -24.66 -41.15
N ASP A 425 -14.48 -24.65 -39.94
CA ASP A 425 -15.25 -23.52 -39.43
C ASP A 425 -14.31 -22.34 -39.13
N PHE A 426 -14.27 -21.37 -40.04
CA PHE A 426 -13.45 -20.16 -39.93
C PHE A 426 -13.92 -19.22 -38.81
N SER A 427 -15.18 -19.31 -38.38
CA SER A 427 -15.69 -18.52 -37.25
C SER A 427 -15.12 -18.99 -35.91
N LEU A 428 -14.93 -20.32 -35.76
CA LEU A 428 -14.22 -20.90 -34.62
C LEU A 428 -12.71 -20.65 -34.71
N LEU A 429 -12.15 -20.73 -35.93
CA LEU A 429 -10.74 -20.46 -36.18
C LEU A 429 -10.36 -19.03 -35.75
N SER A 430 -11.19 -18.02 -36.05
CA SER A 430 -10.98 -16.61 -35.66
C SER A 430 -10.66 -16.40 -34.18
N LYS A 431 -11.10 -17.31 -33.30
CA LYS A 431 -11.00 -17.18 -31.84
C LYS A 431 -9.70 -17.78 -31.29
N ARG A 432 -8.93 -18.49 -32.13
CA ARG A 432 -7.70 -19.14 -31.71
C ARG A 432 -6.58 -18.13 -31.49
N THR A 433 -5.76 -18.35 -30.49
CA THR A 433 -4.60 -17.50 -30.20
C THR A 433 -3.28 -18.21 -30.44
N ASP A 434 -3.31 -19.51 -30.74
CA ASP A 434 -2.15 -20.35 -31.07
C ASP A 434 -1.83 -20.41 -32.57
N ILE A 435 -2.56 -19.64 -33.38
CA ILE A 435 -2.34 -19.44 -34.81
C ILE A 435 -2.06 -17.95 -35.05
N GLU A 436 -1.04 -17.65 -35.84
CA GLU A 436 -0.74 -16.29 -36.27
C GLU A 436 -1.60 -15.90 -37.48
N PHE A 437 -2.44 -14.88 -37.34
CA PHE A 437 -3.30 -14.40 -38.43
C PHE A 437 -2.67 -13.20 -39.14
N THR A 438 -1.86 -13.48 -40.16
CA THR A 438 -1.21 -12.47 -41.00
C THR A 438 -2.15 -11.93 -42.09
N GLU A 439 -1.80 -10.77 -42.67
CA GLU A 439 -2.54 -10.20 -43.82
C GLU A 439 -2.62 -11.21 -44.99
N ASP A 440 -1.53 -11.93 -45.27
CA ASP A 440 -1.47 -12.92 -46.35
C ASP A 440 -2.38 -14.13 -46.09
N LEU A 441 -2.41 -14.61 -44.84
CA LEU A 441 -3.27 -15.74 -44.45
C LEU A 441 -4.74 -15.35 -44.58
N ILE A 442 -5.14 -14.23 -43.98
CA ILE A 442 -6.54 -13.77 -44.05
C ILE A 442 -6.93 -13.50 -45.50
N SER A 443 -6.05 -12.88 -46.30
CA SER A 443 -6.32 -12.59 -47.72
C SER A 443 -6.54 -13.84 -48.55
N SER A 444 -5.79 -14.92 -48.25
CA SER A 444 -5.95 -16.21 -48.95
C SER A 444 -7.31 -16.88 -48.71
N PHE A 445 -8.01 -16.47 -47.66
CA PHE A 445 -9.30 -17.02 -47.24
C PHE A 445 -10.33 -15.91 -46.96
N VAL A 446 -10.23 -14.74 -47.61
CA VAL A 446 -11.01 -13.55 -47.28
C VAL A 446 -12.53 -13.71 -47.48
N ASP A 447 -12.91 -14.64 -48.37
CA ASP A 447 -14.30 -14.97 -48.70
C ASP A 447 -14.92 -16.00 -47.75
N GLU A 448 -14.11 -16.59 -46.85
CA GLU A 448 -14.60 -17.53 -45.85
C GLU A 448 -15.33 -16.81 -44.71
N GLN A 449 -16.16 -17.57 -43.98
CA GLN A 449 -17.02 -17.06 -42.92
C GLN A 449 -16.24 -16.81 -41.62
N TRP A 450 -15.31 -15.86 -41.64
CA TRP A 450 -14.60 -15.40 -40.45
C TRP A 450 -15.53 -14.66 -39.49
N ASP A 451 -15.31 -14.88 -38.19
CA ASP A 451 -15.80 -13.97 -37.15
C ASP A 451 -14.84 -12.77 -37.08
N TRP A 452 -15.18 -11.69 -37.80
CA TRP A 452 -14.36 -10.48 -37.92
C TRP A 452 -14.28 -9.69 -36.61
N ALA A 453 -15.32 -9.76 -35.77
CA ALA A 453 -15.30 -9.17 -34.43
C ALA A 453 -14.30 -9.93 -33.53
N ALA A 454 -14.30 -11.26 -33.58
CA ALA A 454 -13.29 -12.06 -32.89
C ALA A 454 -11.86 -11.76 -33.39
N LEU A 455 -11.65 -11.65 -34.71
CA LEU A 455 -10.35 -11.24 -35.26
C LEU A 455 -9.94 -9.84 -34.78
N SER A 456 -10.89 -8.90 -34.69
CA SER A 456 -10.65 -7.54 -34.19
C SER A 456 -10.03 -7.53 -32.78
N ALA A 457 -10.51 -8.43 -31.91
CA ALA A 457 -10.06 -8.57 -30.52
C ALA A 457 -8.88 -9.54 -30.36
N ASN A 458 -8.50 -10.29 -31.40
CA ASN A 458 -7.56 -11.39 -31.28
C ASN A 458 -6.09 -10.89 -31.13
N PRO A 459 -5.37 -11.25 -30.06
CA PRO A 459 -4.00 -10.80 -29.81
C PRO A 459 -2.96 -11.43 -30.74
N SER A 460 -3.31 -12.48 -31.48
CA SER A 460 -2.43 -13.20 -32.43
C SER A 460 -2.61 -12.74 -33.88
N VAL A 461 -3.49 -11.77 -34.11
CA VAL A 461 -3.58 -11.07 -35.40
C VAL A 461 -2.32 -10.23 -35.65
N ARG A 462 -1.85 -10.19 -36.89
CA ARG A 462 -0.66 -9.47 -37.33
C ARG A 462 -0.99 -8.72 -38.62
N ILE A 463 -1.84 -7.71 -38.49
CA ILE A 463 -2.30 -6.87 -39.59
C ILE A 463 -2.10 -5.39 -39.28
N THR A 464 -2.22 -4.56 -40.31
CA THR A 464 -2.16 -3.10 -40.20
C THR A 464 -3.56 -2.49 -40.18
N ILE A 465 -3.68 -1.27 -39.63
CA ILE A 465 -4.92 -0.50 -39.74
C ILE A 465 -5.30 -0.19 -41.20
N ARG A 466 -4.30 -0.16 -42.09
CA ARG A 466 -4.53 -0.05 -43.54
C ARG A 466 -5.29 -1.26 -44.06
N TYR A 467 -4.88 -2.48 -43.69
CA TYR A 467 -5.57 -3.70 -44.10
C TYR A 467 -7.01 -3.76 -43.58
N VAL A 468 -7.23 -3.43 -42.31
CA VAL A 468 -8.58 -3.30 -41.73
C VAL A 468 -9.42 -2.32 -42.54
N PHE A 469 -8.83 -1.20 -42.98
CA PHE A 469 -9.51 -0.19 -43.78
C PHE A 469 -9.78 -0.63 -45.23
N GLU A 470 -8.87 -1.36 -45.86
CA GLU A 470 -9.03 -1.93 -47.20
C GLU A 470 -10.18 -2.94 -47.25
N HIS A 471 -10.45 -3.61 -46.12
CA HIS A 471 -11.54 -4.56 -45.92
C HIS A 471 -12.64 -4.04 -44.98
N LYS A 472 -12.92 -2.73 -45.01
CA LYS A 472 -13.88 -2.05 -44.12
C LYS A 472 -15.33 -2.50 -44.30
N GLU A 473 -15.65 -3.19 -45.38
CA GLU A 473 -16.96 -3.82 -45.62
C GLU A 473 -17.19 -5.04 -44.73
N LYS A 474 -16.13 -5.63 -44.17
CA LYS A 474 -16.23 -6.71 -43.18
C LYS A 474 -16.63 -6.14 -41.82
N LEU A 475 -17.28 -6.97 -41.01
CA LEU A 475 -17.86 -6.58 -39.72
C LEU A 475 -16.79 -6.50 -38.61
N TRP A 476 -15.81 -5.60 -38.77
CA TRP A 476 -14.81 -5.31 -37.74
C TRP A 476 -15.45 -4.63 -36.52
N ASP A 477 -15.04 -5.04 -35.32
CA ASP A 477 -15.37 -4.35 -34.08
C ASP A 477 -14.36 -3.24 -33.83
N TRP A 478 -14.75 -2.00 -34.15
CA TRP A 478 -13.87 -0.83 -34.04
C TRP A 478 -13.45 -0.50 -32.60
N ASN A 479 -14.25 -0.87 -31.60
CA ASN A 479 -13.86 -0.77 -30.20
C ASN A 479 -12.70 -1.74 -29.92
N ALA A 480 -12.84 -3.00 -30.33
CA ALA A 480 -11.77 -3.98 -30.20
C ALA A 480 -10.52 -3.61 -31.02
N VAL A 481 -10.68 -3.11 -32.25
CA VAL A 481 -9.56 -2.66 -33.11
C VAL A 481 -8.77 -1.53 -32.43
N SER A 482 -9.42 -0.59 -31.75
CA SER A 482 -8.75 0.50 -31.06
C SER A 482 -7.85 0.00 -29.90
N LYS A 483 -8.29 -1.05 -29.20
CA LYS A 483 -7.59 -1.68 -28.06
C LYS A 483 -6.53 -2.68 -28.47
N ASN A 484 -6.65 -3.27 -29.65
CA ASN A 484 -5.78 -4.36 -30.05
C ASN A 484 -4.41 -3.83 -30.49
N THR A 485 -3.39 -4.04 -29.67
CA THR A 485 -2.00 -3.64 -29.98
C THR A 485 -1.36 -4.50 -31.08
N ALA A 486 -1.97 -5.63 -31.42
CA ALA A 486 -1.52 -6.51 -32.48
C ALA A 486 -1.88 -5.96 -33.88
N ILE A 487 -2.92 -5.13 -33.97
CA ILE A 487 -3.25 -4.33 -35.16
C ILE A 487 -2.40 -3.06 -35.14
N ARG A 488 -1.52 -2.87 -36.13
CA ARG A 488 -0.54 -1.78 -36.16
C ARG A 488 -1.06 -0.53 -36.88
N TRP A 489 -0.95 0.62 -36.22
CA TRP A 489 -1.35 1.94 -36.74
C TRP A 489 -0.18 2.70 -37.39
N GLU A 490 0.68 1.98 -38.10
CA GLU A 490 1.99 2.39 -38.63
C GLU A 490 2.23 3.92 -38.83
N PRO A 491 3.41 4.47 -38.48
CA PRO A 491 3.69 5.90 -38.63
C PRO A 491 3.56 6.46 -40.06
N LYS A 492 3.59 5.59 -41.08
CA LYS A 492 3.50 5.96 -42.50
C LYS A 492 2.08 5.83 -43.07
N THR A 493 1.08 5.47 -42.27
CA THR A 493 -0.30 5.37 -42.73
C THR A 493 -0.77 6.71 -43.35
N PRO A 494 -1.28 6.70 -44.60
CA PRO A 494 -1.74 7.91 -45.25
C PRO A 494 -2.80 8.66 -44.43
N ARG A 495 -2.67 9.99 -44.33
CA ARG A 495 -3.64 10.85 -43.62
C ARG A 495 -5.09 10.65 -44.08
N SER A 496 -5.29 10.30 -45.35
CA SER A 496 -6.62 10.02 -45.93
C SER A 496 -7.32 8.82 -45.29
N ILE A 497 -6.58 7.84 -44.76
CA ILE A 497 -7.13 6.69 -44.03
C ILE A 497 -7.64 7.16 -42.66
N TYR A 498 -6.79 7.87 -41.89
CA TYR A 498 -7.20 8.46 -40.61
C TYR A 498 -8.40 9.38 -40.74
N GLN A 499 -8.48 10.18 -41.80
CA GLN A 499 -9.64 11.02 -42.07
C GLN A 499 -10.92 10.22 -42.28
N GLN A 500 -10.86 9.10 -43.01
CA GLN A 500 -12.04 8.27 -43.26
C GLN A 500 -12.49 7.50 -42.00
N ILE A 501 -11.55 7.08 -41.15
CA ILE A 501 -11.85 6.41 -39.88
C ILE A 501 -12.44 7.42 -38.87
N PHE A 502 -11.71 8.49 -38.55
CA PHE A 502 -12.06 9.38 -37.43
C PHE A 502 -13.18 10.38 -37.74
N LYS A 503 -13.45 10.68 -39.02
CA LYS A 503 -14.62 11.49 -39.40
C LYS A 503 -15.90 10.66 -39.49
N ASN A 504 -15.81 9.34 -39.51
CA ASN A 504 -16.99 8.49 -39.42
C ASN A 504 -17.49 8.50 -37.97
N LYS A 505 -18.67 9.10 -37.74
CA LYS A 505 -19.25 9.24 -36.40
C LYS A 505 -19.59 7.90 -35.75
N GLU A 506 -20.00 6.90 -36.53
CA GLU A 506 -20.34 5.58 -36.00
C GLU A 506 -19.08 4.92 -35.42
N ILE A 507 -17.98 4.94 -36.18
CA ILE A 507 -16.68 4.43 -35.72
C ILE A 507 -16.18 5.22 -34.51
N ALA A 508 -16.16 6.56 -34.61
CA ALA A 508 -15.66 7.42 -33.53
C ALA A 508 -16.43 7.27 -32.22
N SER A 509 -17.73 6.93 -32.28
CA SER A 509 -18.58 6.77 -31.10
C SER A 509 -18.32 5.50 -30.29
N VAL A 510 -17.76 4.45 -30.92
CA VAL A 510 -17.45 3.17 -30.26
C VAL A 510 -15.96 3.00 -29.97
N PHE A 511 -15.14 3.95 -30.41
CA PHE A 511 -13.69 3.89 -30.29
C PHE A 511 -13.24 4.11 -28.85
N ASP A 512 -12.30 3.32 -28.35
CA ASP A 512 -11.69 3.57 -27.05
C ASP A 512 -10.56 4.58 -27.20
N TRP A 513 -10.92 5.85 -26.96
CA TRP A 513 -10.00 6.97 -27.12
C TRP A 513 -8.89 6.99 -26.08
N GLU A 514 -9.16 6.55 -24.85
CA GLU A 514 -8.18 6.49 -23.77
C GLU A 514 -7.07 5.49 -24.12
N PHE A 515 -7.44 4.28 -24.54
CA PHE A 515 -6.47 3.30 -24.99
C PHE A 515 -5.74 3.79 -26.23
N PHE A 516 -6.46 4.38 -27.19
CA PHE A 516 -5.85 4.87 -28.42
C PHE A 516 -4.74 5.91 -28.18
N VAL A 517 -4.98 6.92 -27.33
CA VAL A 517 -3.96 7.95 -27.04
C VAL A 517 -2.77 7.41 -26.24
N SER A 518 -2.92 6.27 -25.57
CA SER A 518 -1.85 5.58 -24.86
C SER A 518 -0.91 4.76 -25.79
N ARG A 519 -1.30 4.56 -27.06
CA ARG A 519 -0.55 3.72 -28.00
C ARG A 519 0.83 4.27 -28.33
N THR A 520 1.78 3.37 -28.55
CA THR A 520 3.17 3.71 -28.87
C THR A 520 3.54 3.54 -30.34
N ASP A 521 2.67 2.91 -31.15
CA ASP A 521 2.83 2.72 -32.59
C ASP A 521 2.21 3.88 -33.41
N VAL A 522 1.46 4.77 -32.75
CA VAL A 522 0.90 6.00 -33.32
C VAL A 522 1.82 7.18 -33.01
N VAL A 523 1.97 8.12 -33.95
CA VAL A 523 2.64 9.42 -33.72
C VAL A 523 1.57 10.50 -33.65
N PHE A 524 1.44 11.15 -32.49
CA PHE A 524 0.42 12.18 -32.28
C PHE A 524 0.95 13.54 -32.68
N ASP A 525 0.91 13.82 -33.99
CA ASP A 525 1.24 15.12 -34.58
C ASP A 525 -0.02 15.96 -34.88
N THR A 526 0.17 17.18 -35.39
CA THR A 526 -0.96 18.05 -35.79
C THR A 526 -1.90 17.35 -36.78
N LYS A 527 -1.41 16.44 -37.64
CA LYS A 527 -2.23 15.80 -38.67
C LYS A 527 -3.26 14.84 -38.07
N ILE A 528 -2.88 14.05 -37.07
CA ILE A 528 -3.80 13.17 -36.35
C ILE A 528 -4.65 13.97 -35.37
N LEU A 529 -4.03 14.83 -34.56
CA LEU A 529 -4.73 15.58 -33.52
C LEU A 529 -5.80 16.52 -34.08
N SER A 530 -5.56 17.14 -35.25
CA SER A 530 -6.59 17.92 -35.97
C SER A 530 -7.86 17.12 -36.34
N LEU A 531 -7.82 15.78 -36.29
CA LEU A 531 -8.97 14.92 -36.57
C LEU A 531 -9.67 14.42 -35.31
N ILE A 532 -8.96 14.35 -34.19
CA ILE A 532 -9.44 13.64 -32.98
C ILE A 532 -9.59 14.53 -31.75
N HIS A 533 -9.06 15.75 -31.74
CA HIS A 533 -8.95 16.62 -30.56
C HIS A 533 -10.27 16.76 -29.76
N ARG A 534 -11.41 16.86 -30.45
CA ARG A 534 -12.76 16.96 -29.85
C ARG A 534 -13.23 15.70 -29.13
N TYR A 535 -12.66 14.53 -29.42
CA TYR A 535 -12.98 13.27 -28.75
C TYR A 535 -12.08 13.01 -27.53
N ILE A 536 -10.99 13.76 -27.39
CA ILE A 536 -9.94 13.52 -26.38
C ILE A 536 -9.78 14.69 -25.40
N THR A 537 -10.77 15.57 -25.28
CA THR A 537 -10.68 16.79 -24.46
C THR A 537 -10.27 16.54 -23.01
N GLU A 538 -10.74 15.45 -22.39
CA GLU A 538 -10.33 15.09 -21.02
C GLU A 538 -9.07 14.21 -20.96
N LEU A 539 -8.59 13.73 -22.10
CA LEU A 539 -7.46 12.81 -22.22
C LEU A 539 -6.14 13.51 -22.59
N TRP A 540 -6.13 14.85 -22.68
CA TRP A 540 -4.91 15.62 -22.96
C TRP A 540 -3.76 15.40 -21.96
N PRO A 541 -3.99 15.28 -20.65
CA PRO A 541 -2.93 14.91 -19.70
C PRO A 541 -2.28 13.57 -20.06
N LEU A 542 -3.11 12.56 -20.37
CA LEU A 542 -2.64 11.24 -20.78
C LEU A 542 -1.88 11.30 -22.11
N LEU A 543 -2.42 12.02 -23.11
CA LEU A 543 -1.80 12.20 -24.41
C LEU A 543 -0.42 12.88 -24.29
N THR A 544 -0.31 13.94 -23.50
CA THR A 544 0.94 14.73 -23.36
C THR A 544 2.06 13.96 -22.66
N SER A 545 1.71 13.01 -21.79
CA SER A 545 2.67 12.07 -21.18
C SER A 545 3.19 10.99 -22.16
N ASN A 546 2.57 10.84 -23.33
CA ASN A 546 2.97 9.82 -24.30
C ASN A 546 4.27 10.22 -25.02
N LYS A 547 5.27 9.34 -25.01
CA LYS A 547 6.57 9.55 -25.69
C LYS A 547 6.49 9.75 -27.22
N ARG A 548 5.35 9.43 -27.84
CA ARG A 548 5.07 9.64 -29.27
C ARG A 548 4.27 10.90 -29.55
N PHE A 549 3.94 11.68 -28.53
CA PHE A 549 3.37 13.01 -28.68
C PHE A 549 4.38 13.97 -29.30
N VAL A 550 3.93 14.71 -30.33
CA VAL A 550 4.73 15.71 -31.03
C VAL A 550 4.23 17.09 -30.59
N PRO A 551 4.84 17.69 -29.55
CA PRO A 551 4.48 19.05 -29.14
C PRO A 551 4.76 20.02 -30.29
N SER A 552 3.80 20.91 -30.53
CA SER A 552 3.95 22.04 -31.44
C SER A 552 2.97 23.14 -31.10
N LEU A 553 3.22 24.35 -31.61
CA LEU A 553 2.36 25.50 -31.39
C LEU A 553 0.92 25.20 -31.84
N GLU A 554 0.76 24.68 -33.06
CA GLU A 554 -0.53 24.29 -33.64
C GLU A 554 -1.29 23.26 -32.78
N VAL A 555 -0.56 22.30 -32.18
CA VAL A 555 -1.17 21.23 -31.37
C VAL A 555 -1.71 21.78 -30.07
N LEU A 556 -0.94 22.61 -29.35
CA LEU A 556 -1.42 23.18 -28.09
C LEU A 556 -2.47 24.28 -28.32
N GLU A 557 -2.46 24.95 -29.47
CA GLU A 557 -3.56 25.84 -29.88
C GLU A 557 -4.88 25.10 -30.10
N LEU A 558 -4.84 23.82 -30.54
CA LEU A 558 -6.04 22.98 -30.55
C LEU A 558 -6.55 22.70 -29.13
N ALA A 559 -5.66 22.40 -28.19
CA ALA A 559 -6.02 22.18 -26.78
C ALA A 559 -6.65 23.44 -26.15
N GLU A 560 -6.04 24.61 -26.37
CA GLU A 560 -6.58 25.90 -25.96
C GLU A 560 -7.97 26.15 -26.55
N GLY A 561 -8.13 25.91 -27.87
CA GLY A 561 -9.41 26.07 -28.57
C GLY A 561 -10.52 25.15 -28.05
N ASP A 562 -10.16 23.98 -27.50
CA ASP A 562 -11.08 23.04 -26.87
C ASP A 562 -11.33 23.33 -25.38
N ASN A 563 -10.81 24.44 -24.83
CA ASN A 563 -10.85 24.81 -23.41
C ASN A 563 -10.18 23.81 -22.45
N VAL A 564 -9.11 23.14 -22.90
CA VAL A 564 -8.32 22.25 -22.05
C VAL A 564 -7.54 23.07 -21.02
N ASN A 565 -7.53 22.60 -19.76
CA ASN A 565 -6.71 23.22 -18.72
C ASN A 565 -5.22 22.95 -19.00
N LEU A 566 -4.49 23.96 -19.48
CA LEU A 566 -3.07 23.82 -19.77
C LEU A 566 -2.23 23.42 -18.55
N ASN A 567 -2.63 23.78 -17.33
CA ASN A 567 -1.89 23.39 -16.12
C ASN A 567 -2.01 21.89 -15.81
N SER A 568 -2.98 21.18 -16.41
CA SER A 568 -3.11 19.72 -16.23
C SER A 568 -2.26 18.90 -17.21
N LEU A 569 -1.60 19.54 -18.18
CA LEU A 569 -0.75 18.84 -19.14
C LEU A 569 0.58 18.42 -18.49
N ASP A 570 1.17 17.35 -19.00
CA ASP A 570 2.47 16.87 -18.55
C ASP A 570 3.61 17.70 -19.19
N TRP A 571 3.88 18.86 -18.60
CA TRP A 571 4.90 19.78 -19.08
C TRP A 571 6.33 19.25 -18.94
N SER A 572 6.57 18.32 -18.02
CA SER A 572 7.85 17.62 -17.90
C SER A 572 8.05 16.66 -19.08
N ALA A 573 7.04 15.85 -19.45
CA ALA A 573 7.10 14.99 -20.63
C ALA A 573 7.19 15.78 -21.95
N ILE A 574 6.49 16.93 -22.03
CA ILE A 574 6.63 17.85 -23.16
C ILE A 574 8.07 18.36 -23.25
N ALA A 575 8.66 18.82 -22.13
CA ALA A 575 10.02 19.32 -22.06
C ALA A 575 11.08 18.28 -22.45
N GLU A 576 10.86 17.00 -22.12
CA GLU A 576 11.74 15.87 -22.50
C GLU A 576 11.52 15.37 -23.95
N SER A 577 10.51 15.88 -24.65
CA SER A 577 10.18 15.40 -26.00
C SER A 577 11.31 15.69 -26.98
N LYS A 578 11.71 14.68 -27.75
CA LYS A 578 12.67 14.83 -28.86
C LYS A 578 12.14 15.65 -30.04
N TYR A 579 10.87 16.07 -30.00
CA TYR A 579 10.22 16.86 -31.04
C TYR A 579 9.96 18.31 -30.63
N ILE A 580 10.34 18.71 -29.42
CA ILE A 580 10.01 20.02 -28.84
C ILE A 580 10.55 21.21 -29.63
N ILE A 581 11.71 21.05 -30.26
CA ILE A 581 12.32 22.08 -31.10
C ILE A 581 12.23 21.64 -32.57
N LYS A 582 11.62 22.48 -33.39
CA LYS A 582 11.61 22.32 -34.84
C LYS A 582 12.80 23.07 -35.42
N PHE A 583 13.52 22.43 -36.34
CA PHE A 583 14.58 23.07 -37.10
C PHE A 583 14.09 23.43 -38.50
N LYS A 584 14.30 24.68 -38.92
CA LYS A 584 14.07 25.12 -40.30
C LYS A 584 15.40 25.04 -41.07
N THR A 585 15.45 24.25 -42.14
CA THR A 585 16.57 24.29 -43.09
C THR A 585 16.33 25.39 -44.11
N ASP A 586 17.09 26.49 -44.04
CA ASP A 586 17.13 27.46 -45.13
C ASP A 586 18.08 26.98 -46.25
N GLU A 587 17.93 27.51 -47.47
CA GLU A 587 18.56 27.06 -48.73
C GLU A 587 20.12 27.09 -48.75
N GLU A 588 20.77 27.47 -47.65
CA GLU A 588 22.21 27.33 -47.42
C GLU A 588 22.51 26.56 -46.12
N LYS A 589 21.99 25.32 -46.02
CA LYS A 589 22.50 24.24 -45.15
C LYS A 589 22.79 24.57 -43.67
N TYR A 590 22.01 25.45 -43.03
CA TYR A 590 21.95 25.60 -41.57
C TYR A 590 20.52 25.39 -41.07
N SER A 591 20.40 24.77 -39.89
CA SER A 591 19.13 24.51 -39.20
C SER A 591 18.89 25.60 -38.15
N VAL A 592 17.95 26.52 -38.37
CA VAL A 592 17.55 27.52 -37.36
C VAL A 592 16.49 26.92 -36.46
N ALA A 593 16.72 26.93 -35.15
CA ALA A 593 15.74 26.48 -34.16
C ALA A 593 14.53 27.44 -34.14
N VAL A 594 13.32 26.90 -34.32
CA VAL A 594 12.07 27.65 -34.19
C VAL A 594 11.63 27.56 -32.73
N LEU A 595 11.77 28.67 -32.00
CA LEU A 595 11.54 28.75 -30.56
C LEU A 595 10.16 29.30 -30.17
N ASP A 596 9.30 29.64 -31.13
CA ASP A 596 8.00 30.28 -30.88
C ASP A 596 7.10 29.48 -29.93
N PHE A 597 7.15 28.14 -30.04
CA PHE A 597 6.49 27.23 -29.10
C PHE A 597 6.96 27.46 -27.66
N ILE A 598 8.28 27.47 -27.44
CA ILE A 598 8.87 27.68 -26.11
C ILE A 598 8.52 29.08 -25.60
N LYS A 599 8.57 30.11 -26.46
CA LYS A 599 8.23 31.48 -26.10
C LYS A 599 6.79 31.63 -25.60
N LYS A 600 5.83 31.01 -26.28
CA LYS A 600 4.41 31.09 -25.88
C LYS A 600 4.14 30.41 -24.54
N TYR A 601 4.80 29.28 -24.26
CA TYR A 601 4.54 28.45 -23.07
C TYR A 601 5.65 28.51 -22.02
N VAL A 602 6.45 29.59 -22.03
CA VAL A 602 7.65 29.77 -21.21
C VAL A 602 7.40 29.56 -19.71
N SER A 603 6.24 29.96 -19.19
CA SER A 603 5.91 29.86 -17.77
C SER A 603 5.39 28.49 -17.34
N LEU A 604 5.05 27.61 -18.28
CA LEU A 604 4.48 26.29 -18.01
C LEU A 604 5.52 25.17 -18.19
N LEU A 605 6.56 25.40 -19.00
CA LEU A 605 7.60 24.42 -19.28
C LEU A 605 8.44 24.09 -18.05
N ASP A 606 8.77 22.80 -17.91
CA ASP A 606 9.76 22.33 -16.95
C ASP A 606 11.17 22.63 -17.48
N TRP A 607 11.76 23.73 -17.02
CA TRP A 607 13.07 24.19 -17.48
C TRP A 607 14.22 23.30 -17.04
N GLY A 608 14.12 22.64 -15.88
CA GLY A 608 15.12 21.67 -15.45
C GLY A 608 15.25 20.53 -16.45
N LYS A 609 14.12 20.05 -16.97
CA LYS A 609 14.10 19.01 -18.02
C LYS A 609 14.44 19.55 -19.40
N LEU A 610 13.91 20.72 -19.76
CA LEU A 610 14.11 21.30 -21.09
C LEU A 610 15.58 21.64 -21.34
N THR A 611 16.27 22.24 -20.36
CA THR A 611 17.69 22.59 -20.48
C THR A 611 18.58 21.34 -20.61
N GLN A 612 18.16 20.21 -20.05
CA GLN A 612 18.85 18.92 -20.18
C GLN A 612 18.52 18.17 -21.47
N ASN A 613 17.53 18.63 -22.24
CA ASN A 613 17.12 17.97 -23.47
C ASN A 613 18.17 18.18 -24.58
N GLN A 614 18.58 17.09 -25.24
CA GLN A 614 19.54 17.12 -26.35
C GLN A 614 19.12 18.01 -27.53
N MET A 615 17.82 18.31 -27.68
CA MET A 615 17.31 19.20 -28.71
C MET A 615 17.48 20.68 -28.36
N PHE A 616 17.66 21.02 -27.08
CA PHE A 616 17.89 22.37 -26.60
C PHE A 616 19.41 22.64 -26.58
N ASP A 617 19.91 23.36 -27.59
CA ASP A 617 21.34 23.63 -27.72
C ASP A 617 21.81 24.68 -26.69
N ILE A 618 22.38 24.20 -25.59
CA ILE A 618 22.94 25.03 -24.51
C ILE A 618 24.19 25.82 -24.92
N ASN A 619 24.84 25.47 -26.03
CA ASN A 619 25.99 26.21 -26.55
C ASN A 619 25.58 27.30 -27.55
N ASN A 620 24.31 27.31 -27.97
CA ASN A 620 23.78 28.36 -28.83
C ASN A 620 23.51 29.63 -28.03
N HIS A 621 24.39 30.60 -28.23
CA HIS A 621 24.35 31.91 -27.57
C HIS A 621 22.99 32.60 -27.67
N SER A 622 22.39 32.66 -28.86
CA SER A 622 21.09 33.31 -29.07
C SER A 622 19.95 32.60 -28.32
N VAL A 623 20.01 31.27 -28.22
CA VAL A 623 19.00 30.46 -27.51
C VAL A 623 19.08 30.70 -26.00
N VAL A 624 20.28 30.63 -25.43
CA VAL A 624 20.48 30.86 -23.99
C VAL A 624 20.17 32.31 -23.62
N SER A 625 20.56 33.28 -24.45
CA SER A 625 20.30 34.70 -24.20
C SER A 625 18.80 35.00 -24.14
N GLU A 626 18.00 34.41 -25.04
CA GLU A 626 16.54 34.56 -25.08
C GLU A 626 15.86 34.02 -23.80
N PHE A 627 16.36 32.91 -23.24
CA PHE A 627 15.72 32.20 -22.12
C PHE A 627 16.51 32.23 -20.80
N LYS A 628 17.45 33.16 -20.67
CA LYS A 628 18.37 33.28 -19.53
C LYS A 628 17.70 33.31 -18.16
N ASP A 629 16.48 33.82 -18.06
CA ASP A 629 15.77 33.95 -16.77
C ASP A 629 15.09 32.64 -16.34
N PHE A 630 15.08 31.61 -17.20
CA PHE A 630 14.36 30.36 -16.97
C PHE A 630 15.25 29.12 -16.98
N VAL A 631 16.31 29.11 -17.81
CA VAL A 631 17.20 27.95 -17.97
C VAL A 631 17.84 27.50 -16.65
N ASP A 632 18.14 26.20 -16.57
CA ASP A 632 18.91 25.65 -15.46
C ASP A 632 20.40 26.01 -15.59
N TRP A 633 20.79 27.10 -14.93
CA TRP A 633 22.18 27.59 -14.93
C TRP A 633 23.17 26.64 -14.26
N HIS A 634 22.73 25.83 -13.31
CA HIS A 634 23.59 24.84 -12.68
C HIS A 634 24.00 23.77 -13.70
N TYR A 635 23.02 23.23 -14.44
CA TYR A 635 23.27 22.28 -15.52
C TYR A 635 24.05 22.90 -16.69
N ILE A 636 23.67 24.10 -17.15
CA ILE A 636 24.43 24.79 -18.20
C ILE A 636 25.90 24.90 -17.77
N THR A 637 26.17 25.34 -16.54
CA THR A 637 27.53 25.51 -16.04
C THR A 637 28.31 24.18 -15.96
N SER A 638 27.64 23.03 -15.75
CA SER A 638 28.29 21.72 -15.72
C SER A 638 28.58 21.15 -17.10
N GLU A 639 27.82 21.50 -18.13
CA GLU A 639 27.89 20.85 -19.45
C GLU A 639 28.39 21.74 -20.60
N PHE A 640 28.25 23.07 -20.54
CA PHE A 640 28.61 23.94 -21.67
C PHE A 640 30.09 23.81 -22.07
N GLU A 641 30.39 24.23 -23.31
CA GLU A 641 31.75 24.33 -23.85
C GLU A 641 32.60 25.31 -23.03
N LYS A 642 33.39 24.76 -22.10
CA LYS A 642 34.21 25.52 -21.14
C LYS A 642 35.23 26.49 -21.75
N ASP A 643 35.58 26.32 -23.02
CA ASP A 643 36.55 27.17 -23.73
C ASP A 643 35.86 28.34 -24.46
N ASN A 644 34.53 28.44 -24.38
CA ASN A 644 33.73 29.50 -24.99
C ASN A 644 33.78 30.79 -24.14
N ILE A 645 34.87 31.53 -24.28
CA ILE A 645 35.16 32.74 -23.50
C ILE A 645 34.09 33.83 -23.69
N SER A 646 33.56 34.02 -24.91
CA SER A 646 32.52 35.02 -25.15
C SER A 646 31.24 34.70 -24.40
N PHE A 647 30.84 33.43 -24.37
CA PHE A 647 29.70 32.96 -23.58
C PHE A 647 29.92 33.19 -22.08
N ILE A 648 31.10 32.84 -21.55
CA ILE A 648 31.43 33.06 -20.12
C ILE A 648 31.36 34.55 -19.77
N CYS A 649 31.93 35.42 -20.59
CA CYS A 649 31.96 36.86 -20.33
C CYS A 649 30.56 37.48 -20.30
N GLU A 650 29.65 37.01 -21.16
CA GLU A 650 28.27 37.52 -21.21
C GLU A 650 27.42 37.02 -20.04
N PHE A 651 27.48 35.72 -19.75
CA PHE A 651 26.61 35.09 -18.75
C PHE A 651 27.23 34.96 -17.36
N LYS A 652 28.36 35.63 -17.11
CA LYS A 652 29.11 35.56 -15.85
C LYS A 652 28.29 35.77 -14.57
N THR A 653 27.20 36.54 -14.61
CA THR A 653 26.36 36.77 -13.42
C THR A 653 25.42 35.60 -13.11
N TYR A 654 25.17 34.72 -14.08
CA TYR A 654 24.27 33.58 -13.94
C TYR A 654 25.01 32.25 -13.72
N LEU A 655 26.26 32.15 -14.21
CA LEU A 655 27.07 30.93 -14.11
C LEU A 655 27.39 30.57 -12.65
N ASP A 656 27.38 29.28 -12.36
CA ASP A 656 27.79 28.74 -11.06
C ASP A 656 29.32 28.68 -10.99
N TRP A 657 29.94 29.73 -10.46
CA TRP A 657 31.39 29.84 -10.38
C TRP A 657 32.05 28.82 -9.46
N SER A 658 31.31 28.14 -8.58
CA SER A 658 31.86 27.02 -7.82
C SER A 658 32.21 25.84 -8.73
N ILE A 659 31.37 25.58 -9.73
CA ILE A 659 31.55 24.52 -10.73
C ILE A 659 32.51 24.99 -11.82
N LEU A 660 32.31 26.21 -12.34
CA LEU A 660 33.09 26.71 -13.46
C LEU A 660 34.56 26.82 -13.11
N ASN A 661 34.91 27.30 -11.91
CA ASN A 661 36.32 27.41 -11.50
C ASN A 661 37.04 26.05 -11.47
N ASP A 662 36.34 24.92 -11.40
CA ASP A 662 36.95 23.59 -11.49
C ASP A 662 37.12 23.08 -12.92
N ARG A 663 36.24 23.49 -13.84
CA ARG A 663 36.28 23.10 -15.25
C ARG A 663 37.08 24.05 -16.15
N PHE A 664 37.12 25.33 -15.78
CA PHE A 664 37.68 26.41 -16.58
C PHE A 664 39.18 26.19 -16.88
N ASP A 665 39.57 26.32 -18.15
CA ASP A 665 40.98 26.28 -18.52
C ASP A 665 41.63 27.64 -18.27
N TYR A 666 42.28 27.75 -17.12
CA TYR A 666 42.98 28.96 -16.69
C TYR A 666 44.13 29.36 -17.63
N GLN A 667 44.63 28.47 -18.51
CA GLN A 667 45.64 28.82 -19.51
C GLN A 667 45.11 29.80 -20.56
N LEU A 668 43.80 29.92 -20.71
CA LEU A 668 43.16 30.86 -21.64
C LEU A 668 43.15 32.30 -21.12
N LEU A 669 43.49 32.53 -19.85
CA LEU A 669 43.49 33.88 -19.26
C LEU A 669 44.56 34.78 -19.88
N ASN A 670 44.14 35.98 -20.25
CA ASN A 670 45.01 37.11 -20.59
C ASN A 670 44.60 38.33 -19.73
N GLU A 671 45.30 39.45 -19.85
CA GLU A 671 45.03 40.64 -19.03
C GLU A 671 43.59 41.18 -19.20
N ASP A 672 43.03 41.11 -20.41
CA ASP A 672 41.64 41.54 -20.69
C ASP A 672 40.60 40.64 -20.01
N LEU A 673 40.81 39.33 -20.02
CA LEU A 673 39.91 38.37 -19.36
C LEU A 673 40.03 38.41 -17.84
N LEU A 674 41.24 38.64 -17.32
CA LEU A 674 41.47 38.90 -15.91
C LEU A 674 40.64 40.10 -15.44
N ASP A 675 40.65 41.21 -16.18
CA ASP A 675 39.87 42.39 -15.79
C ASP A 675 38.35 42.10 -15.79
N LYS A 676 37.87 41.41 -16.83
CA LYS A 676 36.44 41.08 -17.00
C LYS A 676 35.89 40.11 -15.96
N LEU A 677 36.72 39.20 -15.45
CA LEU A 677 36.32 38.06 -14.62
C LEU A 677 36.91 38.09 -13.20
N LYS A 678 37.70 39.10 -12.83
CA LYS A 678 38.42 39.20 -11.55
C LYS A 678 37.59 38.89 -10.30
N GLU A 679 36.31 39.24 -10.28
CA GLU A 679 35.45 39.03 -9.10
C GLU A 679 35.00 37.57 -8.94
N TYR A 680 35.16 36.75 -9.98
CA TYR A 680 34.59 35.41 -10.07
C TYR A 680 35.64 34.29 -10.12
N LEU A 681 36.88 34.62 -10.49
CA LEU A 681 37.96 33.66 -10.63
C LEU A 681 38.46 33.15 -9.28
N ASN A 682 38.86 31.87 -9.23
CA ASN A 682 39.64 31.33 -8.12
C ASN A 682 41.09 31.81 -8.19
N TRP A 683 41.40 32.87 -7.46
CA TRP A 683 42.72 33.50 -7.45
C TRP A 683 43.86 32.63 -6.91
N THR A 684 43.55 31.55 -6.18
CA THR A 684 44.55 30.55 -5.80
C THR A 684 45.10 29.85 -7.04
N LYS A 685 44.21 29.48 -7.98
CA LYS A 685 44.57 28.87 -9.27
C LYS A 685 45.25 29.89 -10.18
N VAL A 686 44.74 31.11 -10.26
CA VAL A 686 45.35 32.21 -11.05
C VAL A 686 46.78 32.49 -10.60
N SER A 687 47.03 32.62 -9.29
CA SER A 687 48.37 32.84 -8.73
C SER A 687 49.38 31.73 -9.05
N ALA A 688 48.92 30.52 -9.37
CA ALA A 688 49.77 29.38 -9.67
C ALA A 688 50.15 29.25 -11.16
N LEU A 689 49.58 30.06 -12.05
CA LEU A 689 49.79 29.98 -13.50
C LEU A 689 51.15 30.54 -13.94
N GLU A 690 51.71 30.02 -15.02
CA GLU A 690 52.88 30.61 -15.68
C GLU A 690 52.49 31.83 -16.52
N PHE A 691 51.98 32.88 -15.86
CA PHE A 691 51.65 34.15 -16.51
C PHE A 691 52.93 34.95 -16.84
N SER A 692 52.86 35.81 -17.87
CA SER A 692 53.90 36.82 -18.12
C SER A 692 53.76 37.97 -17.13
N PHE A 693 54.11 37.72 -15.87
CA PHE A 693 53.98 38.72 -14.81
C PHE A 693 54.73 40.01 -15.15
N THR A 694 54.08 41.16 -14.99
CA THR A 694 54.66 42.50 -15.08
C THR A 694 54.49 43.25 -13.76
N LYS A 695 55.28 44.30 -13.53
CA LYS A 695 55.16 45.10 -12.29
C LYS A 695 53.79 45.76 -12.20
N GLU A 696 53.27 46.20 -13.34
CA GLU A 696 51.98 46.85 -13.52
C GLU A 696 50.84 45.89 -13.17
N LEU A 697 50.84 44.68 -13.74
CA LEU A 697 49.82 43.65 -13.48
C LEU A 697 49.79 43.22 -12.01
N ILE A 698 50.96 42.98 -11.42
CA ILE A 698 51.05 42.59 -10.00
C ILE A 698 50.49 43.71 -9.13
N GLY A 699 50.77 44.97 -9.49
CA GLY A 699 50.27 46.17 -8.80
C GLY A 699 48.76 46.40 -8.96
N GLU A 700 48.18 46.06 -10.10
CA GLU A 700 46.75 46.24 -10.36
C GLU A 700 45.88 45.28 -9.55
N TYR A 701 46.29 44.01 -9.43
CA TYR A 701 45.51 42.95 -8.78
C TYR A 701 46.01 42.59 -7.37
N VAL A 702 46.70 43.52 -6.68
CA VAL A 702 47.37 43.32 -5.37
C VAL A 702 46.50 42.62 -4.33
N GLU A 703 45.22 43.01 -4.25
CA GLU A 703 44.29 42.50 -3.24
C GLU A 703 43.66 41.15 -3.62
N TYR A 704 43.78 40.74 -4.88
CA TYR A 704 43.24 39.49 -5.38
C TYR A 704 44.24 38.34 -5.33
N TRP A 705 45.54 38.63 -5.53
CA TRP A 705 46.57 37.59 -5.53
C TRP A 705 46.56 36.75 -4.25
N ASP A 706 46.52 35.43 -4.41
CA ASP A 706 47.01 34.53 -3.36
C ASP A 706 48.54 34.63 -3.33
N TRP A 707 49.04 35.46 -2.41
CA TRP A 707 50.46 35.72 -2.22
C TRP A 707 51.25 34.48 -1.80
N SER A 708 50.61 33.46 -1.22
CA SER A 708 51.29 32.21 -0.83
C SER A 708 51.64 31.39 -2.07
N MET A 709 50.66 31.19 -2.94
CA MET A 709 50.83 30.49 -4.22
C MET A 709 51.71 31.30 -5.18
N LEU A 710 51.51 32.62 -5.25
CA LEU A 710 52.28 33.50 -6.12
C LEU A 710 53.78 33.52 -5.74
N LEU A 711 54.09 33.46 -4.43
CA LEU A 711 55.47 33.37 -3.96
C LEU A 711 56.15 32.04 -4.34
N ASP A 712 55.38 30.94 -4.46
CA ASP A 712 55.92 29.65 -4.92
C ASP A 712 56.06 29.56 -6.44
N ASN A 713 55.42 30.46 -7.18
CA ASN A 713 55.42 30.50 -8.63
C ASN A 713 56.77 30.94 -9.21
N ASP A 714 57.38 30.10 -10.05
CA ASP A 714 58.70 30.37 -10.63
C ASP A 714 58.69 31.48 -11.70
N ALA A 715 57.57 31.72 -12.37
CA ALA A 715 57.44 32.84 -13.31
C ALA A 715 57.42 34.18 -12.56
N PHE A 716 56.71 34.25 -11.44
CA PHE A 716 56.73 35.42 -10.56
C PHE A 716 58.14 35.68 -10.01
N LYS A 717 58.83 34.65 -9.49
CA LYS A 717 60.20 34.78 -8.96
C LYS A 717 61.20 35.31 -9.98
N ARG A 718 61.03 34.98 -11.28
CA ARG A 718 61.90 35.46 -12.36
C ARG A 718 61.77 36.96 -12.62
N VAL A 719 60.59 37.54 -12.38
CA VAL A 719 60.31 38.97 -12.62
C VAL A 719 60.40 39.79 -11.33
N CYS A 720 60.30 39.16 -10.16
CA CYS A 720 60.32 39.84 -8.87
C CYS A 720 61.70 40.50 -8.61
N THR A 721 61.73 41.82 -8.60
CA THR A 721 62.92 42.62 -8.28
C THR A 721 63.00 42.93 -6.79
N ASP A 722 64.19 43.28 -6.28
CA ASP A 722 64.39 43.70 -4.88
C ASP A 722 63.45 44.86 -4.47
N ASP A 723 63.14 45.76 -5.41
CA ASP A 723 62.18 46.85 -5.21
C ASP A 723 60.74 46.34 -4.99
N MET A 724 60.32 45.31 -5.74
CA MET A 724 59.01 44.68 -5.56
C MET A 724 58.92 43.90 -4.24
N PHE A 725 60.00 43.21 -3.84
CA PHE A 725 60.09 42.59 -2.51
C PHE A 725 59.95 43.64 -1.40
N ALA A 726 60.55 44.82 -1.57
CA ALA A 726 60.42 45.92 -0.62
C ALA A 726 58.99 46.50 -0.61
N GLN A 727 58.39 46.69 -1.79
CA GLN A 727 57.04 47.23 -1.96
C GLN A 727 55.97 46.31 -1.34
N TYR A 728 56.04 45.00 -1.60
CA TYR A 728 55.04 44.01 -1.15
C TYR A 728 55.48 43.24 0.10
N LYS A 729 56.51 43.71 0.79
CA LYS A 729 57.14 43.05 1.95
C LYS A 729 56.13 42.57 2.98
N SER A 730 55.09 43.35 3.26
CA SER A 730 54.06 42.95 4.24
C SER A 730 53.27 41.71 3.78
N LYS A 731 52.83 41.67 2.53
CA LYS A 731 52.05 40.54 1.97
C LYS A 731 52.92 39.30 1.84
N LEU A 732 54.16 39.45 1.38
CA LEU A 732 55.14 38.37 1.25
C LEU A 732 55.54 37.79 2.62
N ASN A 733 55.76 38.63 3.63
CA ASN A 733 56.00 38.15 5.00
C ASN A 733 54.81 37.36 5.55
N ILE A 734 53.58 37.76 5.22
CA ILE A 734 52.36 37.03 5.63
C ILE A 734 52.32 35.67 4.93
N ALA A 735 52.58 35.62 3.62
CA ALA A 735 52.66 34.39 2.84
C ALA A 735 53.73 33.42 3.36
N GLU A 736 54.96 33.91 3.60
CA GLU A 736 56.05 33.12 4.20
C GLU A 736 55.71 32.65 5.61
N PHE A 737 55.05 33.50 6.39
CA PHE A 737 54.59 33.14 7.73
C PHE A 737 53.54 32.03 7.67
N TYR A 738 52.61 32.09 6.72
CA TYR A 738 51.58 31.08 6.54
C TYR A 738 52.15 29.70 6.18
N LYS A 739 53.21 29.66 5.35
CA LYS A 739 53.94 28.42 5.02
C LYS A 739 54.57 27.70 6.21
N GLN A 740 54.73 28.38 7.36
CA GLN A 740 55.27 27.74 8.57
C GLN A 740 54.26 26.81 9.25
N PHE A 741 52.98 26.88 8.87
CA PHE A 741 51.94 25.98 9.36
C PHE A 741 51.88 24.69 8.54
N LYS A 742 51.75 23.56 9.23
CA LYS A 742 51.67 22.21 8.59
C LYS A 742 50.24 21.76 8.31
N ARG A 743 49.25 22.61 8.59
CA ARG A 743 47.81 22.32 8.48
C ARG A 743 47.09 23.62 8.13
N ASP A 744 45.99 23.49 7.39
CA ASP A 744 45.19 24.61 6.91
C ASP A 744 44.24 25.17 7.98
N ASP A 745 44.00 24.44 9.08
CA ASP A 745 43.11 24.83 10.19
C ASP A 745 43.83 25.62 11.32
N VAL A 746 44.60 26.64 10.96
CA VAL A 746 45.42 27.39 11.93
C VAL A 746 44.56 28.19 12.90
N LYS A 747 44.61 27.83 14.18
CA LYS A 747 43.95 28.56 15.27
C LYS A 747 44.88 29.58 15.92
N ILE A 748 44.34 30.75 16.25
CA ILE A 748 45.05 31.82 16.95
C ILE A 748 44.53 31.89 18.40
N TYR A 749 45.45 31.93 19.36
CA TYR A 749 45.17 31.94 20.79
C TYR A 749 45.72 33.22 21.45
N HIS A 750 45.01 33.74 22.45
CA HIS A 750 45.51 34.79 23.34
C HIS A 750 45.54 34.27 24.77
N PHE A 751 46.67 34.41 25.45
CA PHE A 751 46.89 33.92 26.81
C PHE A 751 47.12 35.11 27.76
N THR A 752 46.29 35.25 28.79
CA THR A 752 46.40 36.30 29.82
C THR A 752 45.66 35.89 31.11
N HIS A 753 45.84 36.64 32.19
CA HIS A 753 45.23 36.37 33.48
C HIS A 753 43.70 36.54 33.41
N LEU A 754 42.93 35.75 34.18
CA LEU A 754 41.46 35.76 34.17
C LEU A 754 40.86 37.17 34.30
N PHE A 755 41.31 37.97 35.28
CA PHE A 755 40.86 39.36 35.42
C PHE A 755 41.19 40.25 34.22
N ASN A 756 42.29 40.01 33.51
CA ASN A 756 42.56 40.71 32.25
C ASN A 756 41.63 40.23 31.13
N VAL A 757 41.28 38.93 31.10
CA VAL A 757 40.29 38.38 30.15
C VAL A 757 38.94 39.08 30.33
N ILE A 758 38.50 39.30 31.58
CA ILE A 758 37.26 40.04 31.87
C ILE A 758 37.30 41.43 31.22
N GLU A 759 38.42 42.15 31.33
CA GLU A 759 38.57 43.47 30.71
C GLU A 759 38.65 43.40 29.17
N VAL A 760 39.26 42.37 28.59
CA VAL A 760 39.23 42.11 27.14
C VAL A 760 37.79 41.87 26.65
N LEU A 761 37.01 41.07 27.38
CA LEU A 761 35.62 40.77 27.04
C LEU A 761 34.72 42.01 27.16
N LYS A 762 34.87 42.80 28.23
CA LYS A 762 34.11 44.06 28.42
C LYS A 762 34.45 45.09 27.36
N SER A 763 35.74 45.28 27.06
CA SER A 763 36.19 46.25 26.06
C SER A 763 36.04 45.76 24.62
N ARG A 764 35.80 44.45 24.42
CA ARG A 764 35.82 43.74 23.14
C ARG A 764 37.10 43.99 22.34
N LYS A 765 38.22 44.25 23.02
CA LYS A 765 39.52 44.59 22.41
C LYS A 765 40.65 43.86 23.10
N ILE A 766 41.54 43.26 22.32
CA ILE A 766 42.83 42.77 22.82
C ILE A 766 43.86 43.88 22.61
N LEU A 767 44.39 44.42 23.70
CA LEU A 767 45.34 45.53 23.67
C LEU A 767 46.79 45.04 23.74
N SER A 768 47.71 45.87 23.25
CA SER A 768 49.12 45.69 23.57
C SER A 768 49.37 45.86 25.05
N ARG A 769 50.45 45.24 25.54
CA ARG A 769 50.78 45.32 26.96
C ARG A 769 50.94 46.76 27.44
N ASN A 770 51.69 47.57 26.68
CA ASN A 770 51.90 48.98 27.02
C ASN A 770 50.58 49.74 27.11
N LYS A 771 49.67 49.53 26.14
CA LYS A 771 48.37 50.21 26.13
C LYS A 771 47.46 49.73 27.26
N ALA A 772 47.50 48.43 27.59
CA ALA A 772 46.76 47.89 28.73
C ALA A 772 47.27 48.44 30.07
N ILE A 773 48.59 48.68 30.21
CA ILE A 773 49.17 49.34 31.39
C ILE A 773 48.77 50.81 31.45
N GLU A 774 48.93 51.55 30.34
CA GLU A 774 48.57 52.96 30.22
C GLU A 774 47.11 53.21 30.62
N LEU A 775 46.20 52.33 30.21
CA LEU A 775 44.77 52.42 30.51
C LEU A 775 44.37 51.78 31.84
N GLY A 776 45.31 51.23 32.61
CA GLY A 776 45.02 50.56 33.89
C GLY A 776 44.18 49.28 33.76
N LEU A 777 44.16 48.67 32.57
CA LEU A 777 43.41 47.46 32.23
C LEU A 777 44.21 46.17 32.43
N LEU A 778 45.54 46.25 32.51
CA LEU A 778 46.38 45.12 32.90
C LEU A 778 46.37 44.97 34.43
N LYS A 779 45.51 44.10 34.95
CA LYS A 779 45.36 43.85 36.40
C LYS A 779 46.47 42.96 36.97
N TYR A 780 46.85 41.91 36.24
CA TYR A 780 47.84 40.94 36.70
C TYR A 780 48.75 40.47 35.56
N ASP A 781 49.99 40.12 35.89
CA ASP A 781 50.97 39.64 34.91
C ASP A 781 51.08 38.11 34.93
N SER A 782 50.72 37.46 33.83
CA SER A 782 50.81 36.01 33.69
C SER A 782 52.23 35.50 33.43
N ALA A 783 53.22 36.35 33.14
CA ALA A 783 54.55 35.94 32.69
C ALA A 783 55.66 36.18 33.73
N GLY A 784 55.34 36.69 34.92
CA GLY A 784 56.30 36.91 36.02
C GLY A 784 57.53 37.73 35.59
N SER A 785 58.72 37.41 36.13
CA SER A 785 59.97 38.11 35.82
C SER A 785 60.48 37.88 34.38
N VAL A 786 59.87 36.96 33.63
CA VAL A 786 60.21 36.68 32.22
C VAL A 786 59.82 37.85 31.31
N VAL A 787 58.83 38.65 31.71
CA VAL A 787 58.40 39.86 30.98
C VAL A 787 59.53 40.87 30.78
N GLY A 788 60.48 40.96 31.72
CA GLY A 788 61.62 41.86 31.60
C GLY A 788 62.62 41.49 30.50
N ARG A 789 62.52 40.29 29.91
CA ARG A 789 63.52 39.78 28.96
C ARG A 789 63.32 40.27 27.52
N THR A 790 62.12 40.73 27.14
CA THR A 790 61.82 41.08 25.73
C THR A 790 60.88 42.28 25.60
N ALA A 791 61.40 43.49 25.85
CA ALA A 791 60.64 44.75 25.68
C ALA A 791 60.08 44.97 24.26
N LYS A 792 60.71 44.35 23.24
CA LYS A 792 60.34 44.49 21.82
C LYS A 792 58.88 44.10 21.52
N ALA A 793 58.29 43.18 22.28
CA ALA A 793 56.93 42.69 22.04
C ALA A 793 55.84 43.49 22.80
N HIS A 794 56.22 44.37 23.74
CA HIS A 794 55.26 45.08 24.61
C HIS A 794 54.37 46.12 23.89
N PRO A 795 54.82 46.78 22.79
CA PRO A 795 53.97 47.69 22.02
C PRO A 795 52.87 47.00 21.20
N PHE A 796 52.93 45.67 21.04
CA PHE A 796 52.01 44.91 20.17
C PHE A 796 51.08 43.99 20.97
N ALA A 797 49.88 43.72 20.43
CA ALA A 797 49.03 42.65 20.91
C ALA A 797 49.67 41.29 20.56
N ARG A 798 49.71 40.36 21.51
CA ARG A 798 50.38 39.08 21.33
C ARG A 798 49.39 37.95 21.13
N PHE A 799 49.62 37.21 20.06
CA PHE A 799 48.89 36.00 19.72
C PHE A 799 49.84 34.80 19.63
N TYR A 800 49.30 33.63 19.87
CA TYR A 800 50.01 32.36 19.89
C TYR A 800 49.33 31.41 18.91
N PHE A 801 50.11 30.64 18.18
CA PHE A 801 49.58 29.64 17.23
C PHE A 801 49.69 28.21 17.78
N ARG A 802 50.24 28.03 18.99
CA ARG A 802 50.27 26.78 19.75
C ARG A 802 50.51 27.02 21.25
N PRO A 803 49.84 26.29 22.18
CA PRO A 803 50.14 26.35 23.60
C PRO A 803 51.33 25.43 23.92
N LYS A 804 52.57 25.95 23.89
CA LYS A 804 53.78 25.12 24.15
C LYS A 804 54.91 25.82 24.90
N THR A 805 54.69 27.00 25.48
CA THR A 805 55.75 27.60 26.30
C THR A 805 55.74 26.99 27.70
N PRO A 806 56.90 26.69 28.33
CA PRO A 806 56.94 26.18 29.70
C PRO A 806 56.20 27.06 30.71
N THR A 807 56.20 28.38 30.49
CA THR A 807 55.45 29.36 31.30
C THR A 807 53.94 29.20 31.12
N GLN A 808 53.47 29.05 29.88
CA GLN A 808 52.05 28.82 29.60
C GLN A 808 51.58 27.47 30.15
N PHE A 809 52.37 26.41 29.94
CA PHE A 809 52.09 25.08 30.50
C PHE A 809 51.99 25.11 32.03
N TYR A 810 52.91 25.79 32.72
CA TYR A 810 52.86 25.93 34.18
C TYR A 810 51.60 26.67 34.67
N ASN A 811 51.19 27.72 33.96
CA ASN A 811 50.00 28.49 34.30
C ASN A 811 48.69 27.77 33.94
N GLU A 812 48.63 27.04 32.82
CA GLU A 812 47.47 26.23 32.39
C GLU A 812 47.24 25.04 33.31
N CYS A 813 48.30 24.46 33.89
CA CYS A 813 48.21 23.43 34.93
C CYS A 813 48.02 24.00 36.35
N LEU A 814 47.45 25.21 36.47
CA LEU A 814 47.09 25.88 37.73
C LEU A 814 48.23 26.08 38.75
N GLY A 815 49.48 26.07 38.28
CA GLY A 815 50.65 26.24 39.15
C GLY A 815 51.01 24.98 39.93
N TRP A 816 51.45 23.94 39.20
CA TRP A 816 52.02 22.69 39.75
C TRP A 816 52.89 22.95 40.98
N ASP A 817 52.63 22.20 42.05
CA ASP A 817 53.34 22.29 43.32
C ASP A 817 54.62 21.43 43.35
N VAL A 818 55.25 21.33 44.53
CA VAL A 818 56.48 20.56 44.75
C VAL A 818 56.25 19.06 44.58
N GLU A 819 55.02 18.57 44.79
CA GLU A 819 54.67 17.15 44.83
C GLU A 819 54.41 16.57 43.43
N LEU A 820 53.96 17.42 42.49
CA LEU A 820 53.76 17.04 41.08
C LEU A 820 55.07 17.00 40.29
N THR A 821 55.45 15.80 39.84
CA THR A 821 56.61 15.57 38.95
C THR A 821 56.16 15.04 37.59
N THR A 822 56.88 15.41 36.53
CA THR A 822 56.58 14.90 35.19
C THR A 822 56.90 13.40 35.06
N THR A 823 56.12 12.68 34.24
CA THR A 823 56.31 11.24 33.93
C THR A 823 57.44 10.93 32.91
N TRP A 824 58.32 11.89 32.59
CA TRP A 824 59.47 11.66 31.70
C TRP A 824 60.55 10.78 32.35
N LYS A 825 61.48 10.23 31.54
CA LYS A 825 62.62 9.38 31.98
C LYS A 825 63.45 9.92 33.17
N LYS A 826 63.37 11.23 33.46
CA LYS A 826 63.82 11.85 34.71
C LYS A 826 62.71 12.75 35.24
N PRO A 827 62.05 12.41 36.35
CA PRO A 827 61.03 13.26 36.97
C PRO A 827 61.63 14.62 37.34
N LYS A 828 61.05 15.72 36.83
CA LYS A 828 61.42 17.09 37.22
C LYS A 828 60.17 17.80 37.75
N SER A 829 60.31 18.46 38.90
CA SER A 829 59.35 19.48 39.35
C SER A 829 59.68 20.81 38.69
N TYR A 830 58.68 21.47 38.10
CA TYR A 830 58.81 22.81 37.53
C TYR A 830 58.61 23.91 38.58
N TYR A 831 58.11 23.57 39.77
CA TYR A 831 57.75 24.52 40.83
C TYR A 831 58.93 25.41 41.24
N SER A 832 60.10 24.84 41.51
CA SER A 832 61.26 25.62 41.97
C SER A 832 61.72 26.64 40.94
N GLN A 833 61.58 26.33 39.64
CA GLN A 833 61.91 27.27 38.56
C GLN A 833 60.83 28.35 38.42
N ALA A 834 59.55 27.98 38.51
CA ALA A 834 58.44 28.91 38.45
C ALA A 834 58.44 29.91 39.61
N LEU A 835 58.72 29.45 40.83
CA LEU A 835 58.88 30.28 42.02
C LEU A 835 60.01 31.31 41.86
N ARG A 836 61.18 30.88 41.35
CA ARG A 836 62.30 31.78 41.04
C ARG A 836 61.95 32.82 39.98
N LEU A 837 61.05 32.48 39.06
CA LEU A 837 60.58 33.38 38.01
C LEU A 837 59.39 34.25 38.44
N GLY A 838 58.93 34.12 39.69
CA GLY A 838 57.79 34.89 40.20
C GLY A 838 56.50 34.65 39.41
N LEU A 839 56.31 33.42 38.88
CA LEU A 839 55.08 33.07 38.19
C LEU A 839 53.94 32.95 39.22
N PRO A 840 52.76 33.54 38.97
CA PRO A 840 51.65 33.48 39.90
C PRO A 840 51.16 32.03 40.05
N LYS A 841 51.04 31.53 41.29
CA LYS A 841 50.35 30.26 41.59
C LYS A 841 48.84 30.52 41.55
N CYS A 842 48.06 29.68 40.87
CA CYS A 842 46.61 29.79 40.95
C CYS A 842 46.17 29.40 42.38
N PRO A 843 45.45 30.28 43.12
CA PRO A 843 45.04 29.98 44.49
C PRO A 843 43.89 28.97 44.59
N MET A 844 43.30 28.55 43.47
CA MET A 844 42.23 27.56 43.41
C MET A 844 42.56 26.48 42.37
N PRO A 845 42.51 25.19 42.72
CA PRO A 845 42.39 24.13 41.73
C PRO A 845 40.97 24.22 41.14
N VAL A 846 40.86 24.22 39.81
CA VAL A 846 39.58 24.06 39.08
C VAL A 846 39.51 22.62 38.62
#